data_AF-A0A3D1BF76-F1
#
_entry.id   AF-A0A3D1BF76-F1
#
_cell.length_a   1.000
_cell.length_b   1.000
_cell.length_c   1.000
_cell.angle_alpha   90.00
_cell.angle_beta   90.00
_cell.angle_gamma   90.00
#
_symmetry.space_group_name_H-M   'P 1'
#
loop_
_entity.id
_entity.type
_entity.pdbx_description
1 polymer ?
#
loop_
_entity_poly.entity_id
_entity_poly.type
_entity_poly.pdbx_seq_one_letter_code
_entity_poly.pdbx_strand_id
1 'polypeptide(L)'
;MVVDAPGATCMSVRFSEYHVPKGGQLFLYDAHGGGVLGSLDHRNEKPWGGLATGVVLTEKLVVEYRQPAHIESMPTLSIDQVVQGYRLLSGWPHGEEVDRGPFGNSGACNINVNCPEGATWATEKRSVALIVQGGFAACTGGMVNNTANDGTPYFLTANHCLGNPGNWVYYFNHESATCNGNTGPTNQSISGGTLLVNSGQSDVALIELSNTPPADFNVQYAGWDATGNIPSSTVGIHHPSGDLKKICFDDDSPSPQNQFGAAVWYLDQWELGVTEGGSSGSPLFDQNHRVIGQLYGGSAACAGSVNNGQPDWYGRFDVSWGLGLSEYLDPAGTGSLVWDGYPDGAISFENDASVNLTGAPEGLVCGVQPINLEVTLTNTGTNTLTSCMLEYAINGGATQTQSWAGSLAQFETDVITLPTFWSQGGTNTVEVNVTSPNGNDDDNVLNNTTTVEFTSTSGPTTTVHFSLLLDEYPDETTWELVRLGQVLYEGGPYEDDQAGETLMESFCLEEGCYIFRIFDDYEDGICCEYGEGSWSLMDIAGDLVWNGSSLGTGGEFGASEQFIFCTDDISTVETTAPAQLQVYPVPAHYMVNVKWPAAQGQATVRDAVGRSVLQARVDGIQARWNTSTWPAGPYTVEWMGVDGAREVVRLIVTH
;
A
#
# COMPACT_ATOMS: atom_id res chain seq x y z
N MET A 1 13.16 9.57 -17.91
CA MET A 1 13.89 10.87 -17.82
C MET A 1 14.51 10.95 -16.45
N VAL A 2 15.71 11.53 -16.31
CA VAL A 2 16.34 11.78 -15.01
C VAL A 2 16.55 13.29 -14.86
N VAL A 3 16.17 13.84 -13.71
CA VAL A 3 16.36 15.24 -13.35
C VAL A 3 17.33 15.28 -12.16
N ASP A 4 18.49 15.88 -12.37
CA ASP A 4 19.55 15.99 -11.37
C ASP A 4 19.58 17.41 -10.81
N ALA A 5 19.45 17.54 -9.49
CA ALA A 5 19.50 18.79 -8.75
C ALA A 5 20.37 18.62 -7.49
N PRO A 6 21.72 18.67 -7.63
CA PRO A 6 22.64 18.39 -6.54
C PRO A 6 22.38 19.24 -5.29
N GLY A 7 22.37 18.59 -4.13
CA GLY A 7 22.11 19.22 -2.83
C GLY A 7 20.64 19.51 -2.54
N ALA A 8 19.71 18.99 -3.36
CA ALA A 8 18.29 19.04 -3.01
C ALA A 8 17.98 18.04 -1.88
N THR A 9 17.16 18.45 -0.92
CA THR A 9 16.61 17.55 0.11
C THR A 9 15.38 16.79 -0.38
N CYS A 10 14.68 17.35 -1.36
CA CYS A 10 13.54 16.74 -2.03
C CYS A 10 13.30 17.36 -3.40
N MET A 11 12.56 16.67 -4.27
CA MET A 11 12.19 17.14 -5.59
C MET A 11 10.73 16.83 -5.91
N SER A 12 10.08 17.68 -6.71
CA SER A 12 8.79 17.39 -7.35
C SER A 12 8.72 18.01 -8.74
N VAL A 13 7.75 17.62 -9.55
CA VAL A 13 7.54 18.19 -10.89
C VAL A 13 6.09 18.57 -11.11
N ARG A 14 5.88 19.48 -12.06
CA ARG A 14 4.57 19.80 -12.60
C ARG A 14 4.54 19.45 -14.08
N PHE A 15 3.52 18.71 -14.46
CA PHE A 15 3.13 18.48 -15.84
C PHE A 15 2.17 19.58 -16.27
N SER A 16 2.56 20.36 -17.29
CA SER A 16 1.67 21.25 -18.05
C SER A 16 0.72 20.49 -18.97
N GLU A 17 1.15 19.32 -19.45
CA GLU A 17 0.33 18.36 -20.18
C GLU A 17 0.57 16.97 -19.59
N TYR A 18 -0.52 16.29 -19.23
CA TYR A 18 -0.56 14.95 -18.67
C TYR A 18 -1.67 14.16 -19.36
N HIS A 19 -1.28 13.33 -20.33
CA HIS A 19 -2.15 12.34 -20.96
C HIS A 19 -1.44 10.98 -20.96
N VAL A 20 -2.03 10.03 -20.26
CA VAL A 20 -1.53 8.66 -20.12
C VAL A 20 -2.62 7.70 -20.64
N PRO A 21 -2.35 6.93 -21.70
CA PRO A 21 -3.29 5.93 -22.21
C PRO A 21 -3.70 4.91 -21.14
N LYS A 22 -4.92 4.36 -21.24
CA LYS A 22 -5.38 3.28 -20.37
C LYS A 22 -4.43 2.08 -20.43
N GLY A 23 -3.87 1.71 -19.27
CA GLY A 23 -2.86 0.65 -19.14
C GLY A 23 -1.42 1.15 -19.11
N GLY A 24 -1.17 2.42 -19.45
CA GLY A 24 0.09 3.10 -19.18
C GLY A 24 0.20 3.54 -17.72
N GLN A 25 1.42 3.61 -17.20
CA GLN A 25 1.74 3.98 -15.83
C GLN A 25 2.94 4.91 -15.80
N LEU A 26 2.88 5.95 -14.98
CA LEU A 26 3.95 6.90 -14.73
C LEU A 26 4.41 6.81 -13.26
N PHE A 27 5.72 6.77 -13.05
CA PHE A 27 6.36 6.72 -11.74
C PHE A 27 7.37 7.85 -11.59
N LEU A 28 7.48 8.36 -10.37
CA LEU A 28 8.50 9.30 -9.96
C LEU A 28 9.24 8.72 -8.76
N TYR A 29 10.54 8.52 -8.87
CA TYR A 29 11.31 7.84 -7.82
C TYR A 29 12.75 8.30 -7.74
N ASP A 30 13.42 8.01 -6.62
CA ASP A 30 14.84 8.27 -6.44
C ASP A 30 15.68 7.37 -7.35
N ALA A 31 16.68 7.94 -8.03
CA ALA A 31 17.59 7.20 -8.90
C ALA A 31 18.36 6.06 -8.17
N HIS A 32 18.40 6.10 -6.84
CA HIS A 32 19.04 5.08 -6.00
C HIS A 32 18.05 4.05 -5.40
N GLY A 33 16.79 4.05 -5.82
CA GLY A 33 15.79 3.06 -5.39
C GLY A 33 14.98 3.44 -4.15
N GLY A 34 15.20 4.64 -3.58
CA GLY A 34 14.35 5.20 -2.52
C GLY A 34 13.06 5.86 -3.03
N GLY A 35 12.12 6.15 -2.12
CA GLY A 35 10.94 7.02 -2.29
C GLY A 35 10.24 6.97 -3.66
N VAL A 36 9.10 6.29 -3.77
CA VAL A 36 8.34 6.16 -5.03
C VAL A 36 7.00 6.88 -4.95
N LEU A 37 6.66 7.66 -5.97
CA LEU A 37 5.32 8.18 -6.24
C LEU A 37 4.78 7.57 -7.53
N GLY A 38 3.69 6.82 -7.41
CA GLY A 38 3.03 6.15 -8.52
C GLY A 38 2.33 4.86 -8.08
N SER A 39 1.68 4.11 -8.98
CA SER A 39 1.55 4.42 -10.42
C SER A 39 0.52 5.53 -10.67
N LEU A 40 0.94 6.60 -11.33
CA LEU A 40 0.03 7.60 -11.88
C LEU A 40 -0.43 7.12 -13.26
N ASP A 41 -1.74 7.15 -13.52
CA ASP A 41 -2.31 6.67 -14.79
C ASP A 41 -3.40 7.59 -15.34
N HIS A 42 -4.12 7.13 -16.37
CA HIS A 42 -5.22 7.87 -17.00
C HIS A 42 -6.27 8.43 -16.02
N ARG A 43 -6.42 7.88 -14.81
CA ARG A 43 -7.33 8.36 -13.76
C ARG A 43 -6.83 9.63 -13.06
N ASN A 44 -5.54 9.93 -13.19
CA ASN A 44 -4.93 11.17 -12.73
C ASN A 44 -5.09 12.31 -13.74
N GLU A 45 -5.59 12.05 -14.96
CA GLU A 45 -5.88 13.10 -15.93
C GLU A 45 -6.93 14.06 -15.41
N LYS A 46 -6.66 15.36 -15.58
CA LYS A 46 -7.52 16.44 -15.10
C LYS A 46 -8.16 17.18 -16.27
N PRO A 47 -9.37 17.75 -16.11
CA PRO A 47 -10.01 18.53 -17.17
C PRO A 47 -9.16 19.70 -17.70
N TRP A 48 -8.27 20.24 -16.87
CA TRP A 48 -7.35 21.32 -17.25
C TRP A 48 -6.08 20.83 -17.98
N GLY A 49 -5.84 19.51 -18.02
CA GLY A 49 -4.85 18.88 -18.90
C GLY A 49 -3.47 18.61 -18.30
N GLY A 50 -3.14 19.07 -17.08
CA GLY A 50 -1.85 18.80 -16.44
C GLY A 50 -1.97 18.09 -15.09
N LEU A 51 -0.85 18.01 -14.37
CA LEU A 51 -0.74 17.31 -13.08
C LEU A 51 0.42 17.87 -12.21
N ALA A 52 0.15 18.22 -10.95
CA ALA A 52 1.20 18.48 -9.97
C ALA A 52 1.56 17.17 -9.23
N THR A 53 2.83 16.89 -8.96
CA THR A 53 3.20 15.68 -8.20
C THR A 53 3.59 16.02 -6.77
N GLY A 54 3.45 15.02 -5.89
CA GLY A 54 4.05 15.08 -4.57
C GLY A 54 5.58 15.17 -4.63
N VAL A 55 6.19 15.42 -3.47
CA VAL A 55 7.63 15.41 -3.27
C VAL A 55 8.19 14.01 -3.13
N VAL A 56 9.35 13.78 -3.74
CA VAL A 56 10.22 12.62 -3.52
C VAL A 56 11.46 13.11 -2.79
N LEU A 57 11.86 12.43 -1.72
CA LEU A 57 13.09 12.75 -0.99
C LEU A 57 14.31 12.28 -1.79
N THR A 58 14.78 13.13 -2.70
CA THR A 58 15.92 12.83 -3.59
C THR A 58 16.55 14.13 -4.10
N GLU A 59 17.81 14.06 -4.50
CA GLU A 59 18.48 15.05 -5.37
C GLU A 59 18.53 14.62 -6.84
N LYS A 60 18.07 13.41 -7.16
CA LYS A 60 18.02 12.83 -8.51
C LYS A 60 16.70 12.11 -8.75
N LEU A 61 15.76 12.85 -9.32
CA LEU A 61 14.42 12.36 -9.61
C LEU A 61 14.36 11.65 -10.97
N VAL A 62 13.95 10.39 -10.97
CA VAL A 62 13.60 9.64 -12.17
C VAL A 62 12.11 9.80 -12.44
N VAL A 63 11.77 10.19 -13.66
CA VAL A 63 10.39 10.18 -14.19
C VAL A 63 10.32 9.08 -15.25
N GLU A 64 9.59 8.02 -14.96
CA GLU A 64 9.52 6.83 -15.79
C GLU A 64 8.09 6.53 -16.22
N TYR A 65 7.91 6.27 -17.51
CA TYR A 65 6.64 5.83 -18.07
C TYR A 65 6.77 4.41 -18.61
N ARG A 66 5.83 3.54 -18.24
CA ARG A 66 5.72 2.15 -18.68
C ARG A 66 4.36 1.93 -19.34
N GLN A 67 4.30 1.11 -20.38
CA GLN A 67 3.04 0.64 -20.95
C GLN A 67 3.19 -0.79 -21.51
N PRO A 68 2.14 -1.63 -21.44
CA PRO A 68 2.07 -2.89 -22.15
C PRO A 68 2.34 -2.73 -23.65
N ALA A 69 3.08 -3.69 -24.23
CA ALA A 69 3.49 -3.65 -25.63
C ALA A 69 2.31 -3.67 -26.63
N HIS A 70 1.12 -4.11 -26.22
CA HIS A 70 -0.08 -4.15 -27.06
C HIS A 70 -0.83 -2.79 -27.13
N ILE A 71 -0.45 -1.79 -26.33
CA ILE A 71 -1.03 -0.44 -26.39
C ILE A 71 -0.24 0.36 -27.44
N GLU A 72 -0.92 0.77 -28.51
CA GLU A 72 -0.29 1.50 -29.61
C GLU A 72 -0.29 3.02 -29.42
N SER A 73 -1.21 3.56 -28.60
CA SER A 73 -1.26 5.00 -28.29
C SER A 73 -0.11 5.40 -27.38
N MET A 74 0.59 6.47 -27.73
CA MET A 74 1.68 7.04 -26.92
C MET A 74 1.16 8.09 -25.93
N PRO A 75 1.81 8.27 -24.77
CA PRO A 75 1.46 9.33 -23.83
C PRO A 75 1.85 10.71 -24.36
N THR A 76 1.16 11.75 -23.87
CA THR A 76 1.54 13.15 -24.07
C THR A 76 1.88 13.76 -22.71
N LEU A 77 3.17 13.98 -22.46
CA LEU A 77 3.69 14.46 -21.18
C LEU A 77 4.60 15.67 -21.40
N SER A 78 4.34 16.77 -20.70
CA SER A 78 5.15 17.99 -20.75
C SER A 78 5.41 18.54 -19.35
N ILE A 79 6.66 18.48 -18.88
CA ILE A 79 7.08 19.06 -17.60
C ILE A 79 7.48 20.53 -17.82
N ASP A 80 6.81 21.46 -17.13
CA ASP A 80 7.09 22.89 -17.22
C ASP A 80 7.64 23.49 -15.92
N GLN A 81 7.64 22.73 -14.83
CA GLN A 81 8.23 23.10 -13.55
C GLN A 81 8.91 21.91 -12.89
N VAL A 82 10.11 22.16 -12.37
CA VAL A 82 10.81 21.29 -11.42
C VAL A 82 10.97 22.07 -10.13
N VAL A 83 10.63 21.46 -9.00
CA VAL A 83 10.85 22.02 -7.68
C VAL A 83 12.06 21.34 -7.06
N GLN A 84 12.99 22.16 -6.59
CA GLN A 84 14.15 21.74 -5.82
C GLN A 84 13.99 22.22 -4.37
N GLY A 85 13.79 21.29 -3.45
CA GLY A 85 13.82 21.59 -2.02
C GLY A 85 15.25 21.80 -1.57
N TYR A 86 15.58 22.99 -1.06
CA TYR A 86 16.84 23.25 -0.34
C TYR A 86 16.65 23.19 1.19
N ARG A 87 15.39 22.98 1.61
CA ARG A 87 14.89 22.68 2.94
C ARG A 87 13.76 21.67 2.76
N LEU A 88 13.45 20.92 3.80
CA LEU A 88 12.31 20.02 3.81
C LEU A 88 11.00 20.83 3.79
N LEU A 89 9.87 20.16 3.51
CA LEU A 89 8.56 20.82 3.29
C LEU A 89 8.21 21.88 4.35
N SER A 90 8.68 21.72 5.59
CA SER A 90 8.56 22.67 6.70
C SER A 90 9.66 23.76 6.64
N GLY A 91 9.40 24.83 5.90
CA GLY A 91 10.40 25.85 5.53
C GLY A 91 10.45 27.14 6.35
N TRP A 92 9.70 27.28 7.45
CA TRP A 92 9.73 28.52 8.25
C TRP A 92 11.01 28.60 9.11
N PRO A 93 11.79 29.68 9.03
CA PRO A 93 13.08 29.76 9.72
C PRO A 93 12.90 29.95 11.22
N HIS A 94 13.08 28.87 12.00
CA HIS A 94 13.40 28.96 13.41
C HIS A 94 14.90 28.81 13.62
N GLY A 95 15.47 29.71 14.43
CA GLY A 95 16.89 29.72 14.75
C GLY A 95 17.31 28.49 15.55
N GLU A 96 18.55 28.08 15.29
CA GLU A 96 19.32 26.98 15.88
C GLU A 96 18.97 25.57 15.39
N GLU A 97 19.97 24.97 14.72
CA GLU A 97 20.07 23.58 14.28
C GLU A 97 19.98 22.65 15.48
N VAL A 98 18.77 22.29 15.89
CA VAL A 98 18.54 21.09 16.68
C VAL A 98 18.35 19.95 15.70
N ASP A 99 19.01 18.82 15.95
CA ASP A 99 18.94 17.56 15.18
C ASP A 99 17.51 16.98 15.25
N ARG A 100 16.58 17.64 14.57
CA ARG A 100 15.20 17.22 14.37
C ARG A 100 15.17 16.58 13.00
N GLY A 101 14.48 15.44 12.90
CA GLY A 101 14.36 14.67 11.66
C GLY A 101 13.73 15.49 10.53
N PRO A 102 13.29 14.84 9.44
CA PRO A 102 12.85 15.58 8.27
C PRO A 102 11.63 16.50 8.49
N PHE A 103 10.94 16.28 9.62
CA PHE A 103 9.85 17.10 10.14
C PHE A 103 10.12 17.38 11.65
N GLY A 104 9.37 18.29 12.29
CA GLY A 104 9.57 18.74 13.68
C GLY A 104 9.99 20.20 13.85
N ASN A 105 9.77 21.05 12.84
CA ASN A 105 10.19 22.46 12.84
C ASN A 105 9.19 23.43 13.50
N SER A 106 7.98 22.98 13.80
CA SER A 106 7.01 23.75 14.60
C SER A 106 7.53 24.03 16.01
N GLY A 107 7.06 25.11 16.63
CA GLY A 107 7.44 25.50 17.98
C GLY A 107 7.19 24.39 19.00
N ALA A 108 8.03 24.32 20.04
CA ALA A 108 8.05 23.19 20.98
C ALA A 108 6.80 23.06 21.87
N CYS A 109 5.91 24.05 21.88
CA CYS A 109 4.63 24.00 22.59
C CYS A 109 3.51 23.32 21.78
N ASN A 110 3.70 23.08 20.48
CA ASN A 110 2.74 22.36 19.65
C ASN A 110 2.66 20.89 20.07
N ILE A 111 1.45 20.32 20.06
CA ILE A 111 1.18 18.95 20.52
C ILE A 111 0.96 18.07 19.29
N ASN A 112 1.73 16.98 19.15
CA ASN A 112 1.48 16.00 18.08
C ASN A 112 0.06 15.44 18.24
N VAL A 113 -0.67 15.30 17.13
CA VAL A 113 -2.09 14.88 17.17
C VAL A 113 -2.31 13.50 17.81
N ASN A 114 -1.28 12.64 17.79
CA ASN A 114 -1.28 11.29 18.40
C ASN A 114 -0.77 11.27 19.85
N CYS A 115 -0.68 12.43 20.50
CA CYS A 115 -0.49 12.50 21.95
C CYS A 115 -1.78 12.12 22.71
N PRO A 116 -1.70 11.73 24.00
CA PRO A 116 -2.87 11.38 24.80
C PRO A 116 -3.98 12.45 24.80
N GLU A 117 -3.61 13.72 24.72
CA GLU A 117 -4.53 14.86 24.63
C GLU A 117 -5.44 14.77 23.39
N GLY A 118 -4.93 14.26 22.27
CA GLY A 118 -5.67 14.09 21.03
C GLY A 118 -6.44 12.77 20.89
N ALA A 119 -6.42 11.90 21.91
CA ALA A 119 -7.00 10.55 21.81
C ALA A 119 -8.49 10.57 21.44
N THR A 120 -9.26 11.50 21.99
CA THR A 120 -10.70 11.65 21.68
C THR A 120 -10.97 12.24 20.30
N TRP A 121 -9.94 12.75 19.61
CA TRP A 121 -10.02 13.40 18.30
C TRP A 121 -9.50 12.52 17.16
N ALA A 122 -9.44 11.20 17.40
CA ALA A 122 -8.89 10.23 16.46
C ALA A 122 -9.68 10.13 15.15
N THR A 123 -10.97 10.49 15.17
CA THR A 123 -11.84 10.54 13.99
C THR A 123 -11.60 11.82 13.19
N GLU A 124 -11.72 12.99 13.83
CA GLU A 124 -11.64 14.29 13.15
C GLU A 124 -10.26 14.54 12.56
N LYS A 125 -9.19 14.07 13.20
CA LYS A 125 -7.83 14.25 12.66
C LYS A 125 -7.66 13.64 11.26
N ARG A 126 -8.44 12.61 10.89
CA ARG A 126 -8.36 11.95 9.57
C ARG A 126 -8.95 12.83 8.46
N SER A 127 -9.67 13.89 8.82
CA SER A 127 -10.18 14.88 7.86
C SER A 127 -9.14 15.93 7.47
N VAL A 128 -8.12 16.16 8.30
CA VAL A 128 -7.17 17.26 8.14
C VAL A 128 -5.99 16.87 7.26
N ALA A 129 -5.67 17.72 6.30
CA ALA A 129 -4.55 17.53 5.37
C ALA A 129 -3.71 18.79 5.20
N LEU A 130 -2.41 18.58 4.95
CA LEU A 130 -1.48 19.65 4.60
C LEU A 130 -1.60 20.00 3.12
N ILE A 131 -1.68 21.29 2.80
CA ILE A 131 -1.67 21.81 1.42
C ILE A 131 -0.24 22.18 1.04
N VAL A 132 0.24 21.58 -0.03
CA VAL A 132 1.55 21.89 -0.62
C VAL A 132 1.36 22.49 -2.01
N GLN A 133 1.98 23.64 -2.25
CA GLN A 133 1.97 24.32 -3.54
C GLN A 133 3.41 24.54 -4.02
N GLY A 134 3.75 24.01 -5.19
CA GLY A 134 5.09 24.17 -5.77
C GLY A 134 6.20 23.66 -4.84
N GLY A 135 5.93 22.60 -4.08
CA GLY A 135 6.82 21.98 -3.09
C GLY A 135 7.09 22.80 -1.83
N PHE A 136 6.25 23.81 -1.55
CA PHE A 136 6.22 24.52 -0.28
C PHE A 136 4.93 24.17 0.46
N ALA A 137 5.05 23.77 1.73
CA ALA A 137 3.90 23.68 2.62
C ALA A 137 3.29 25.06 2.79
N ALA A 138 2.09 25.24 2.26
CA ALA A 138 1.46 26.55 2.10
C ALA A 138 0.46 26.81 3.22
N CYS A 139 -0.48 25.88 3.41
CA CYS A 139 -1.63 26.02 4.29
C CYS A 139 -2.15 24.66 4.76
N THR A 140 -3.21 24.66 5.56
CA THR A 140 -3.94 23.48 6.00
C THR A 140 -5.39 23.53 5.51
N GLY A 141 -6.08 22.40 5.51
CA GLY A 141 -7.53 22.35 5.37
C GLY A 141 -8.11 21.05 5.93
N GLY A 142 -9.43 20.88 5.82
CA GLY A 142 -10.14 19.70 6.27
C GLY A 142 -11.23 19.25 5.30
N MET A 143 -11.38 17.94 5.12
CA MET A 143 -12.51 17.37 4.40
C MET A 143 -13.80 17.61 5.17
N VAL A 144 -14.88 18.00 4.50
CA VAL A 144 -16.18 18.29 5.10
C VAL A 144 -17.28 17.46 4.44
N ASN A 145 -18.18 16.93 5.28
CA ASN A 145 -19.30 16.12 4.84
C ASN A 145 -20.43 16.98 4.25
N ASN A 146 -21.37 16.35 3.53
CA ASN A 146 -22.59 16.98 3.03
C ASN A 146 -23.82 16.16 3.42
N THR A 147 -25.03 16.73 3.29
CA THR A 147 -26.28 16.07 3.70
C THR A 147 -26.65 14.82 2.90
N ALA A 148 -25.94 14.52 1.80
CA ALA A 148 -26.11 13.29 1.03
C ALA A 148 -25.21 12.14 1.53
N ASN A 149 -24.20 12.40 2.39
CA ASN A 149 -23.24 11.40 2.88
C ASN A 149 -22.62 10.56 1.75
N ASP A 150 -22.27 11.20 0.64
CA ASP A 150 -21.86 10.51 -0.60
C ASP A 150 -20.34 10.46 -0.79
N GLY A 151 -19.56 10.98 0.16
CA GLY A 151 -18.10 11.04 0.06
C GLY A 151 -17.60 11.97 -1.05
N THR A 152 -18.42 12.92 -1.52
CA THR A 152 -17.94 13.96 -2.44
C THR A 152 -16.78 14.72 -1.80
N PRO A 153 -15.61 14.84 -2.45
CA PRO A 153 -14.36 15.26 -1.81
C PRO A 153 -14.25 16.77 -1.59
N TYR A 154 -15.19 17.34 -0.82
CA TYR A 154 -15.17 18.74 -0.43
C TYR A 154 -14.12 19.00 0.66
N PHE A 155 -13.27 19.98 0.41
CA PHE A 155 -12.14 20.36 1.24
C PHE A 155 -12.23 21.85 1.59
N LEU A 156 -12.40 22.13 2.88
CA LEU A 156 -12.48 23.46 3.46
C LEU A 156 -11.06 23.99 3.73
N THR A 157 -10.79 25.23 3.34
CA THR A 157 -9.56 25.95 3.68
C THR A 157 -9.79 27.47 3.68
N ALA A 158 -8.73 28.25 3.85
CA ALA A 158 -8.78 29.71 3.90
C ALA A 158 -8.68 30.35 2.51
N ASN A 159 -9.46 31.41 2.28
CA ASN A 159 -9.43 32.17 1.03
C ASN A 159 -8.08 32.87 0.82
N HIS A 160 -7.42 33.36 1.86
CA HIS A 160 -6.10 33.98 1.71
C HIS A 160 -4.99 33.00 1.30
N CYS A 161 -5.22 31.69 1.43
CA CYS A 161 -4.32 30.65 0.94
C CYS A 161 -4.43 30.44 -0.57
N LEU A 162 -5.50 30.93 -1.20
CA LEU A 162 -5.81 30.60 -2.59
C LEU A 162 -4.72 31.08 -3.55
N GLY A 163 -4.28 30.13 -4.36
CA GLY A 163 -3.52 30.33 -5.60
C GLY A 163 -4.29 29.66 -6.72
N ASN A 164 -3.73 28.59 -7.29
CA ASN A 164 -4.44 27.69 -8.19
C ASN A 164 -4.58 26.31 -7.54
N PRO A 165 -5.74 25.96 -6.93
CA PRO A 165 -5.98 24.64 -6.35
C PRO A 165 -5.74 23.47 -7.31
N GLY A 166 -5.85 23.69 -8.63
CA GLY A 166 -5.51 22.66 -9.63
C GLY A 166 -4.04 22.21 -9.60
N ASN A 167 -3.16 23.01 -8.99
CA ASN A 167 -1.72 22.75 -8.85
C ASN A 167 -1.31 22.37 -7.42
N TRP A 168 -2.24 22.13 -6.52
CA TRP A 168 -1.95 21.78 -5.13
C TRP A 168 -1.80 20.28 -4.95
N VAL A 169 -1.06 19.89 -3.92
CA VAL A 169 -0.98 18.52 -3.42
C VAL A 169 -1.45 18.51 -1.96
N TYR A 170 -2.39 17.63 -1.63
CA TYR A 170 -3.01 17.52 -0.32
C TYR A 170 -2.47 16.26 0.35
N TYR A 171 -1.72 16.40 1.43
CA TYR A 171 -1.11 15.29 2.17
C TYR A 171 -2.00 14.89 3.35
N PHE A 172 -2.60 13.72 3.24
CA PHE A 172 -3.38 13.10 4.32
C PHE A 172 -2.47 12.30 5.24
N ASN A 173 -2.92 12.12 6.48
CA ASN A 173 -2.21 11.35 7.51
C ASN A 173 -0.73 11.75 7.70
N HIS A 174 -0.37 12.98 7.33
CA HIS A 174 0.98 13.52 7.50
C HIS A 174 1.22 13.88 8.98
N GLU A 175 1.38 12.86 9.81
CA GLU A 175 1.44 12.98 11.27
C GLU A 175 2.49 12.04 11.86
N SER A 176 2.92 12.33 13.09
CA SER A 176 3.82 11.46 13.83
C SER A 176 3.08 10.25 14.38
N ALA A 177 3.65 9.05 14.23
CA ALA A 177 3.11 7.82 14.82
C ALA A 177 3.09 7.83 16.36
N THR A 178 3.91 8.66 16.99
CA THR A 178 4.00 8.77 18.46
C THR A 178 3.94 10.22 18.92
N CYS A 179 3.65 10.44 20.21
CA CYS A 179 3.58 11.78 20.79
C CYS A 179 4.89 12.59 20.65
N ASN A 180 6.05 11.93 20.67
CA ASN A 180 7.36 12.60 20.61
C ASN A 180 8.07 12.45 19.25
N GLY A 181 7.42 11.84 18.26
CA GLY A 181 8.02 11.60 16.95
C GLY A 181 8.08 12.87 16.08
N ASN A 182 8.99 12.82 15.12
CA ASN A 182 9.35 13.92 14.22
C ASN A 182 9.45 13.45 12.74
N THR A 183 8.79 12.35 12.43
CA THR A 183 8.64 11.81 11.07
C THR A 183 7.18 11.46 10.82
N GLY A 184 6.77 11.48 9.54
CA GLY A 184 5.42 11.11 9.13
C GLY A 184 5.37 10.78 7.64
N PRO A 185 4.30 10.11 7.18
CA PRO A 185 4.19 9.65 5.80
C PRO A 185 4.02 10.82 4.83
N THR A 186 4.53 10.65 3.61
CA THR A 186 4.38 11.59 2.48
C THR A 186 3.87 10.89 1.22
N ASN A 187 3.45 9.64 1.34
CA ASN A 187 2.96 8.81 0.25
C ASN A 187 1.42 8.84 0.11
N GLN A 188 0.70 9.41 1.09
CA GLN A 188 -0.76 9.54 1.04
C GLN A 188 -1.15 10.94 0.60
N SER A 189 -1.31 11.15 -0.71
CA SER A 189 -1.62 12.47 -1.25
C SER A 189 -2.59 12.47 -2.43
N ILE A 190 -3.31 13.58 -2.57
CA ILE A 190 -4.19 13.86 -3.72
C ILE A 190 -3.63 15.08 -4.45
N SER A 191 -3.67 15.04 -5.79
CA SER A 191 -3.21 16.16 -6.63
C SER A 191 -4.38 16.87 -7.31
N GLY A 192 -4.41 18.18 -7.12
CA GLY A 192 -5.33 19.11 -7.75
C GLY A 192 -6.69 19.17 -7.07
N GLY A 193 -7.35 20.31 -7.21
CA GLY A 193 -8.73 20.54 -6.85
C GLY A 193 -9.37 21.65 -7.68
N THR A 194 -10.69 21.71 -7.66
CA THR A 194 -11.49 22.76 -8.31
C THR A 194 -12.02 23.70 -7.24
N LEU A 195 -11.75 24.99 -7.38
CA LEU A 195 -12.33 26.00 -6.49
C LEU A 195 -13.85 26.09 -6.73
N LEU A 196 -14.64 25.87 -5.68
CA LEU A 196 -16.10 25.94 -5.72
C LEU A 196 -16.64 27.25 -5.14
N VAL A 197 -16.14 27.62 -3.96
CA VAL A 197 -16.58 28.80 -3.21
C VAL A 197 -15.35 29.51 -2.68
N ASN A 198 -15.34 30.84 -2.73
CA ASN A 198 -14.43 31.63 -1.91
C ASN A 198 -15.03 32.99 -1.52
N SER A 199 -14.67 33.48 -0.34
CA SER A 199 -15.07 34.82 0.09
C SER A 199 -14.15 35.37 1.16
N GLY A 200 -13.73 36.63 0.99
CA GLY A 200 -13.00 37.37 2.03
C GLY A 200 -13.88 37.80 3.21
N GLN A 201 -15.21 37.67 3.14
CA GLN A 201 -16.13 38.07 4.24
C GLN A 201 -16.06 37.14 5.46
N SER A 202 -15.61 35.91 5.28
CA SER A 202 -15.30 34.95 6.36
C SER A 202 -13.97 34.25 6.10
N ASP A 203 -13.19 34.76 5.15
CA ASP A 203 -11.98 34.15 4.60
C ASP A 203 -12.10 32.65 4.26
N VAL A 204 -13.25 32.23 3.74
CA VAL A 204 -13.52 30.82 3.44
C VAL A 204 -13.18 30.48 2.00
N ALA A 205 -12.65 29.29 1.78
CA ALA A 205 -12.59 28.63 0.48
C ALA A 205 -13.08 27.18 0.58
N LEU A 206 -13.91 26.76 -0.38
CA LEU A 206 -14.30 25.37 -0.57
C LEU A 206 -13.75 24.87 -1.90
N ILE A 207 -13.09 23.73 -1.85
CA ILE A 207 -12.46 23.09 -3.01
C ILE A 207 -13.04 21.69 -3.14
N GLU A 208 -13.34 21.25 -4.35
CA GLU A 208 -13.58 19.84 -4.65
C GLU A 208 -12.25 19.21 -5.08
N LEU A 209 -11.74 18.23 -4.35
CA LEU A 209 -10.50 17.56 -4.74
C LEU A 209 -10.72 16.80 -6.05
N SER A 210 -9.66 16.72 -6.85
CA SER A 210 -9.77 16.12 -8.20
C SER A 210 -9.92 14.61 -8.21
N ASN A 211 -9.84 13.95 -7.05
CA ASN A 211 -10.16 12.55 -6.81
C ASN A 211 -10.68 12.42 -5.38
N THR A 212 -11.62 11.49 -5.16
CA THR A 212 -11.91 10.98 -3.84
C THR A 212 -10.65 10.34 -3.25
N PRO A 213 -10.28 10.65 -2.00
CA PRO A 213 -9.21 9.94 -1.31
C PRO A 213 -9.41 8.42 -1.38
N PRO A 214 -8.36 7.64 -1.74
CA PRO A 214 -8.38 6.19 -1.65
C PRO A 214 -8.85 5.68 -0.27
N ALA A 215 -9.58 4.57 -0.26
CA ALA A 215 -10.17 4.01 0.97
C ALA A 215 -9.09 3.61 2.01
N ASP A 216 -7.91 3.18 1.56
CA ASP A 216 -6.77 2.83 2.41
C ASP A 216 -6.14 4.05 3.12
N PHE A 217 -6.45 5.28 2.70
CA PHE A 217 -6.09 6.49 3.45
C PHE A 217 -7.00 6.66 4.68
N ASN A 218 -8.13 5.95 4.76
CA ASN A 218 -9.08 6.02 5.86
C ASN A 218 -9.50 7.47 6.21
N VAL A 219 -9.78 8.29 5.19
CA VAL A 219 -10.08 9.72 5.37
C VAL A 219 -11.48 9.92 5.93
N GLN A 220 -11.59 10.78 6.95
CA GLN A 220 -12.85 11.25 7.51
C GLN A 220 -13.30 12.54 6.82
N TYR A 221 -14.60 12.69 6.62
CA TYR A 221 -15.27 13.92 6.24
C TYR A 221 -15.90 14.50 7.51
N ALA A 222 -15.37 15.61 8.01
CA ALA A 222 -15.85 16.19 9.25
C ALA A 222 -17.29 16.70 9.11
N GLY A 223 -18.05 16.56 10.20
CA GLY A 223 -19.35 17.23 10.33
C GLY A 223 -19.17 18.75 10.46
N TRP A 224 -20.27 19.49 10.44
CA TRP A 224 -20.27 20.95 10.54
C TRP A 224 -21.48 21.49 11.29
N ASP A 225 -21.30 22.66 11.89
CA ASP A 225 -22.37 23.45 12.52
C ASP A 225 -22.37 24.87 11.94
N ALA A 226 -23.45 25.18 11.22
CA ALA A 226 -23.74 26.46 10.56
C ALA A 226 -24.80 27.29 11.33
N THR A 227 -25.14 26.93 12.56
CA THR A 227 -26.15 27.64 13.37
C THR A 227 -25.67 29.00 13.89
N GLY A 228 -24.35 29.15 14.07
CA GLY A 228 -23.73 30.32 14.67
C GLY A 228 -23.86 30.36 16.19
N ASN A 229 -24.29 29.28 16.83
CA ASN A 229 -24.24 29.13 18.28
C ASN A 229 -22.79 29.25 18.78
N ILE A 230 -22.62 29.88 19.94
CA ILE A 230 -21.30 30.03 20.55
C ILE A 230 -20.97 28.70 21.26
N PRO A 231 -19.89 28.00 20.86
CA PRO A 231 -19.48 26.76 21.50
C PRO A 231 -18.93 27.03 22.90
N SER A 232 -18.93 26.01 23.77
CA SER A 232 -18.39 26.14 25.13
C SER A 232 -16.86 26.10 25.17
N SER A 233 -16.27 25.38 24.23
CA SER A 233 -14.84 25.13 24.04
C SER A 233 -14.59 24.84 22.56
N THR A 234 -13.35 24.96 22.12
CA THR A 234 -12.97 24.68 20.73
C THR A 234 -11.63 23.96 20.60
N VAL A 235 -11.47 23.23 19.51
CA VAL A 235 -10.24 22.48 19.20
C VAL A 235 -9.78 22.76 17.78
N GLY A 236 -8.49 23.03 17.61
CA GLY A 236 -7.86 23.18 16.31
C GLY A 236 -7.00 21.96 15.97
N ILE A 237 -7.10 21.45 14.74
CA ILE A 237 -6.21 20.39 14.22
C ILE A 237 -5.56 20.92 12.94
N HIS A 238 -4.23 21.02 12.90
CA HIS A 238 -3.54 21.83 11.90
C HIS A 238 -2.10 21.37 11.58
N HIS A 239 -1.48 21.97 10.55
CA HIS A 239 -0.07 21.78 10.20
C HIS A 239 0.75 23.08 10.40
N PRO A 240 1.19 23.39 11.63
CA PRO A 240 1.94 24.61 11.93
C PRO A 240 3.31 24.57 11.29
N SER A 241 3.75 25.68 10.69
CA SER A 241 5.01 25.79 9.95
C SER A 241 5.15 24.79 8.77
N GLY A 242 4.05 24.19 8.32
CA GLY A 242 4.06 23.12 7.33
C GLY A 242 4.58 21.79 7.86
N ASP A 243 4.56 21.62 9.18
CA ASP A 243 5.07 20.45 9.92
C ASP A 243 4.01 19.34 10.03
N LEU A 244 4.35 18.24 10.72
CA LEU A 244 3.43 17.16 11.07
C LEU A 244 2.18 17.68 11.79
N LYS A 245 1.06 16.99 11.58
CA LYS A 245 -0.23 17.35 12.15
C LYS A 245 -0.18 17.49 13.68
N LYS A 246 -0.69 18.63 14.16
CA LYS A 246 -0.77 19.01 15.57
C LYS A 246 -2.22 19.28 15.99
N ILE A 247 -2.41 19.36 17.29
CA ILE A 247 -3.70 19.70 17.93
C ILE A 247 -3.51 20.77 19.00
N CYS A 248 -4.49 21.66 19.14
CA CYS A 248 -4.55 22.71 20.15
C CYS A 248 -5.97 22.84 20.73
N PHE A 249 -6.08 23.25 22.00
CA PHE A 249 -7.32 23.26 22.77
C PHE A 249 -7.57 24.62 23.40
N ASP A 250 -8.79 25.11 23.26
CA ASP A 250 -9.33 26.29 23.94
C ASP A 250 -10.53 25.83 24.78
N ASP A 251 -10.40 25.88 26.10
CA ASP A 251 -11.44 25.47 27.05
C ASP A 251 -12.43 26.62 27.35
N ASP A 252 -12.23 27.80 26.76
CA ASP A 252 -13.11 28.95 26.86
C ASP A 252 -14.02 29.10 25.63
N SER A 253 -15.11 29.87 25.80
CA SER A 253 -16.03 30.16 24.69
C SER A 253 -15.47 31.26 23.79
N PRO A 254 -15.38 31.06 22.47
CA PRO A 254 -14.90 32.08 21.55
C PRO A 254 -15.91 33.22 21.42
N SER A 255 -15.44 34.39 21.00
CA SER A 255 -16.32 35.56 20.79
C SER A 255 -16.47 35.88 19.29
N PRO A 256 -17.69 36.10 18.78
CA PRO A 256 -17.87 36.52 17.40
C PRO A 256 -17.42 37.97 17.21
N GLN A 257 -16.52 38.22 16.25
CA GLN A 257 -15.97 39.54 15.95
C GLN A 257 -15.87 39.79 14.43
N ASN A 258 -15.51 41.03 14.06
CA ASN A 258 -15.09 41.37 12.70
C ASN A 258 -13.62 41.77 12.72
N GLN A 259 -12.77 40.96 12.12
CA GLN A 259 -11.32 41.17 12.07
C GLN A 259 -10.89 41.40 10.62
N PHE A 260 -10.31 42.57 10.35
CA PHE A 260 -9.87 42.98 9.00
C PHE A 260 -10.92 42.82 7.87
N GLY A 261 -12.20 42.89 8.21
CA GLY A 261 -13.32 42.75 7.27
C GLY A 261 -13.88 41.32 7.14
N ALA A 262 -13.29 40.35 7.83
CA ALA A 262 -13.83 38.98 7.95
C ALA A 262 -14.60 38.81 9.27
N ALA A 263 -15.75 38.13 9.21
CA ALA A 263 -16.48 37.67 10.38
C ALA A 263 -15.79 36.42 10.96
N VAL A 264 -15.33 36.52 12.20
CA VAL A 264 -14.47 35.52 12.84
C VAL A 264 -14.95 35.12 14.23
N TRP A 265 -14.64 33.89 14.62
CA TRP A 265 -14.47 33.48 16.01
C TRP A 265 -13.12 34.01 16.50
N TYR A 266 -13.14 34.88 17.51
CA TYR A 266 -11.97 35.35 18.23
C TYR A 266 -11.74 34.44 19.43
N LEU A 267 -10.58 33.82 19.48
CA LEU A 267 -10.07 33.03 20.59
C LEU A 267 -8.98 33.89 21.26
N ASP A 268 -9.13 34.19 22.56
CA ASP A 268 -8.21 35.12 23.25
C ASP A 268 -6.81 34.53 23.42
N GLN A 269 -6.75 33.25 23.74
CA GLN A 269 -5.56 32.42 23.83
C GLN A 269 -5.96 30.94 23.77
N TRP A 270 -4.99 30.06 23.53
CA TRP A 270 -5.15 28.62 23.70
C TRP A 270 -4.72 28.20 25.10
N GLU A 271 -5.37 27.19 25.70
CA GLU A 271 -4.89 26.54 26.94
C GLU A 271 -3.72 25.59 26.63
N LEU A 272 -3.82 24.85 25.52
CA LEU A 272 -2.85 23.86 25.10
C LEU A 272 -2.55 23.98 23.60
N GLY A 273 -1.26 23.92 23.24
CA GLY A 273 -0.83 24.15 21.86
C GLY A 273 -0.99 25.60 21.41
N VAL A 274 -0.75 25.85 20.12
CA VAL A 274 -0.95 27.12 19.40
C VAL A 274 -1.10 26.83 17.91
N THR A 275 -1.40 27.85 17.11
CA THR A 275 -1.20 27.80 15.66
C THR A 275 0.09 28.55 15.25
N GLU A 276 0.54 28.34 14.00
CA GLU A 276 1.67 29.08 13.40
C GLU A 276 1.40 29.29 11.89
N GLY A 277 2.30 30.00 11.19
CA GLY A 277 2.20 30.12 9.73
C GLY A 277 2.14 28.74 9.06
N GLY A 278 1.20 28.52 8.14
CA GLY A 278 0.92 27.18 7.58
C GLY A 278 -0.30 26.48 8.20
N SER A 279 -0.68 26.84 9.43
CA SER A 279 -1.96 26.41 10.02
C SER A 279 -3.17 27.02 9.30
N SER A 280 -2.98 28.13 8.58
CA SER A 280 -4.05 28.85 7.85
C SER A 280 -4.98 27.89 7.10
N GLY A 281 -6.29 28.04 7.29
CA GLY A 281 -7.31 27.20 6.68
C GLY A 281 -7.65 25.92 7.45
N SER A 282 -6.94 25.58 8.53
CA SER A 282 -7.28 24.44 9.38
C SER A 282 -8.67 24.57 10.02
N PRO A 283 -9.45 23.49 10.13
CA PRO A 283 -10.76 23.52 10.78
C PRO A 283 -10.65 23.85 12.29
N LEU A 284 -11.66 24.59 12.78
CA LEU A 284 -11.99 24.73 14.20
C LEU A 284 -13.19 23.86 14.50
N PHE A 285 -13.08 23.02 15.52
CA PHE A 285 -14.14 22.14 15.96
C PHE A 285 -14.80 22.67 17.24
N ASP A 286 -16.11 22.47 17.37
CA ASP A 286 -16.86 22.69 18.61
C ASP A 286 -16.73 21.50 19.58
N GLN A 287 -17.36 21.61 20.76
CA GLN A 287 -17.41 20.53 21.75
C GLN A 287 -18.14 19.25 21.27
N ASN A 288 -18.81 19.30 20.12
CA ASN A 288 -19.51 18.16 19.52
C ASN A 288 -18.74 17.62 18.30
N HIS A 289 -17.47 17.97 18.14
CA HIS A 289 -16.59 17.48 17.08
C HIS A 289 -17.04 17.92 15.65
N ARG A 290 -17.74 19.06 15.54
CA ARG A 290 -18.18 19.63 14.26
C ARG A 290 -17.42 20.88 13.89
N VAL A 291 -17.12 21.03 12.61
CA VAL A 291 -16.45 22.22 12.08
C VAL A 291 -17.37 23.44 12.21
N ILE A 292 -16.87 24.48 12.89
CA ILE A 292 -17.54 25.77 13.09
C ILE A 292 -16.79 26.95 12.46
N GLY A 293 -15.64 26.68 11.84
CA GLY A 293 -14.84 27.67 11.15
C GLY A 293 -13.52 27.13 10.62
N GLN A 294 -12.74 28.00 10.00
CA GLN A 294 -11.40 27.69 9.50
C GLN A 294 -10.41 28.83 9.82
N LEU A 295 -9.14 28.51 10.10
CA LEU A 295 -8.19 29.49 10.61
C LEU A 295 -7.95 30.61 9.59
N TYR A 296 -8.26 31.84 9.99
CA TYR A 296 -7.94 33.05 9.24
C TYR A 296 -6.51 33.52 9.53
N GLY A 297 -6.09 33.44 10.80
CA GLY A 297 -4.75 33.76 11.26
C GLY A 297 -4.78 34.24 12.71
N GLY A 298 -3.63 34.70 13.22
CA GLY A 298 -3.52 35.13 14.60
C GLY A 298 -2.14 35.67 14.97
N SER A 299 -1.98 35.92 16.26
CA SER A 299 -0.70 36.24 16.89
C SER A 299 -0.26 35.14 17.87
N ALA A 300 -1.02 34.05 18.00
CA ALA A 300 -0.63 32.86 18.73
C ALA A 300 0.70 32.30 18.18
N ALA A 301 1.60 31.93 19.09
CA ALA A 301 2.88 31.32 18.78
C ALA A 301 3.47 30.69 20.04
N CYS A 302 4.45 29.79 19.87
CA CYS A 302 5.18 29.28 21.01
C CYS A 302 6.14 30.32 21.59
N ALA A 303 6.12 30.48 22.91
CA ALA A 303 7.14 31.13 23.72
C ALA A 303 7.97 30.07 24.43
N GLY A 304 8.85 29.39 23.69
CA GLY A 304 9.55 28.19 24.18
C GLY A 304 8.62 26.97 24.14
N SER A 305 8.37 26.33 25.28
CA SER A 305 7.50 25.16 25.42
C SER A 305 6.09 25.49 25.91
N VAL A 306 5.73 26.77 25.96
CA VAL A 306 4.39 27.25 26.32
C VAL A 306 3.84 28.16 25.24
N ASN A 307 2.53 28.37 25.20
CA ASN A 307 1.93 29.38 24.33
C ASN A 307 2.33 30.80 24.77
N ASN A 308 2.19 31.77 23.87
CA ASN A 308 2.49 33.19 24.13
C ASN A 308 1.29 34.00 24.65
N GLY A 309 0.15 33.36 24.95
CA GLY A 309 -1.08 34.03 25.40
C GLY A 309 -1.59 35.09 24.42
N GLN A 310 -1.52 34.82 23.12
CA GLN A 310 -1.99 35.72 22.06
C GLN A 310 -3.10 35.06 21.23
N PRO A 311 -3.97 35.87 20.59
CA PRO A 311 -5.20 35.37 20.00
C PRO A 311 -5.02 34.71 18.64
N ASP A 312 -6.00 33.90 18.28
CA ASP A 312 -6.28 33.42 16.92
C ASP A 312 -7.69 33.83 16.47
N TRP A 313 -7.87 33.89 15.16
CA TRP A 313 -9.12 34.23 14.50
C TRP A 313 -9.49 33.15 13.48
N TYR A 314 -10.70 32.62 13.60
CA TYR A 314 -11.23 31.61 12.67
C TYR A 314 -12.44 32.16 11.92
N GLY A 315 -12.45 32.10 10.60
CA GLY A 315 -13.61 32.46 9.79
C GLY A 315 -14.86 31.71 10.22
N ARG A 316 -15.98 32.41 10.41
CA ARG A 316 -17.21 31.80 10.94
C ARG A 316 -17.96 30.97 9.91
N PHE A 317 -18.17 29.69 10.19
CA PHE A 317 -18.85 28.77 9.26
C PHE A 317 -20.32 29.13 9.01
N ASP A 318 -21.04 29.65 10.01
CA ASP A 318 -22.42 30.14 9.84
C ASP A 318 -22.52 31.32 8.85
N VAL A 319 -21.48 32.16 8.78
CA VAL A 319 -21.39 33.23 7.79
C VAL A 319 -21.05 32.64 6.42
N SER A 320 -20.09 31.72 6.37
CA SER A 320 -19.70 30.99 5.16
C SER A 320 -20.86 30.20 4.53
N TRP A 321 -21.80 29.72 5.34
CA TRP A 321 -23.00 29.00 4.90
C TRP A 321 -23.81 29.79 3.86
N GLY A 322 -24.03 31.07 4.13
CA GLY A 322 -24.74 32.00 3.25
C GLY A 322 -23.88 32.57 2.11
N LEU A 323 -22.59 32.25 2.06
CA LEU A 323 -21.65 32.69 1.02
C LEU A 323 -21.44 31.65 -0.09
N GLY A 324 -22.19 30.55 -0.06
CA GLY A 324 -22.21 29.52 -1.10
C GLY A 324 -21.94 28.11 -0.59
N LEU A 325 -21.48 27.93 0.66
CA LEU A 325 -21.24 26.56 1.19
C LEU A 325 -22.50 25.71 1.18
N SER A 326 -23.66 26.30 1.50
CA SER A 326 -24.94 25.59 1.53
C SER A 326 -25.33 24.93 0.20
N GLU A 327 -24.88 25.47 -0.94
CA GLU A 327 -25.17 24.90 -2.26
C GLU A 327 -24.52 23.52 -2.47
N TYR A 328 -23.42 23.25 -1.76
CA TYR A 328 -22.62 22.02 -1.88
C TYR A 328 -22.79 21.10 -0.68
N LEU A 329 -22.91 21.67 0.51
CA LEU A 329 -22.99 20.91 1.76
C LEU A 329 -24.43 20.52 2.13
N ASP A 330 -25.43 21.20 1.56
CA ASP A 330 -26.83 20.78 1.63
C ASP A 330 -27.46 20.72 0.21
N PRO A 331 -26.99 19.81 -0.65
CA PRO A 331 -27.38 19.79 -2.08
C PRO A 331 -28.86 19.47 -2.29
N ALA A 332 -29.51 18.82 -1.31
CA ALA A 332 -30.94 18.54 -1.34
C ALA A 332 -31.81 19.68 -0.79
N GLY A 333 -31.20 20.76 -0.26
CA GLY A 333 -31.90 21.90 0.33
C GLY A 333 -32.77 21.51 1.52
N THR A 334 -32.27 20.59 2.37
CA THR A 334 -32.97 20.11 3.56
C THR A 334 -33.20 21.21 4.59
N GLY A 335 -32.35 22.25 4.59
CA GLY A 335 -32.35 23.31 5.60
C GLY A 335 -31.64 22.92 6.90
N SER A 336 -30.93 21.78 6.91
CA SER A 336 -30.10 21.37 8.04
C SER A 336 -28.96 22.36 8.24
N LEU A 337 -28.81 22.85 9.48
CA LEU A 337 -27.70 23.73 9.88
C LEU A 337 -26.66 22.98 10.72
N VAL A 338 -26.87 21.69 10.98
CA VAL A 338 -25.97 20.84 11.75
C VAL A 338 -25.93 19.49 11.05
N TRP A 339 -24.73 18.96 10.85
CA TRP A 339 -24.53 17.64 10.26
C TRP A 339 -23.29 16.97 10.85
N ASP A 340 -23.34 15.65 11.01
CA ASP A 340 -22.24 14.88 11.58
C ASP A 340 -21.27 14.37 10.52
N GLY A 341 -20.13 13.83 10.96
CA GLY A 341 -19.08 13.32 10.08
C GLY A 341 -19.45 12.03 9.36
N TYR A 342 -18.69 11.71 8.32
CA TYR A 342 -18.80 10.51 7.49
C TYR A 342 -17.40 9.96 7.15
N PRO A 343 -17.15 8.64 7.16
CA PRO A 343 -18.11 7.58 7.45
C PRO A 343 -18.46 7.40 8.93
N ASP A 344 -17.59 7.81 9.87
CA ASP A 344 -17.65 7.28 11.24
C ASP A 344 -18.56 8.04 12.23
N GLY A 345 -19.28 9.09 11.80
CA GLY A 345 -20.06 9.95 12.70
C GLY A 345 -19.21 10.73 13.73
N ALA A 346 -19.82 11.59 14.54
CA ALA A 346 -19.14 12.47 15.53
C ALA A 346 -19.74 12.40 16.95
N ILE A 347 -20.74 11.54 17.18
CA ILE A 347 -21.42 11.41 18.48
C ILE A 347 -20.88 10.18 19.21
N SER A 348 -20.45 10.33 20.46
CA SER A 348 -20.19 9.21 21.37
C SER A 348 -21.50 8.80 22.03
N PHE A 349 -21.82 7.51 21.99
CA PHE A 349 -23.05 6.96 22.55
C PHE A 349 -22.80 6.17 23.84
N GLU A 350 -23.85 5.81 24.59
CA GLU A 350 -23.66 5.09 25.87
C GLU A 350 -23.36 3.61 25.64
N ASN A 351 -24.13 2.96 24.76
CA ASN A 351 -23.94 1.55 24.39
C ASN A 351 -23.69 1.49 22.87
N ASP A 352 -22.41 1.52 22.51
CA ASP A 352 -21.98 1.49 21.11
C ASP A 352 -20.75 0.58 21.00
N ALA A 353 -20.85 -0.42 20.15
CA ALA A 353 -19.75 -1.29 19.79
C ALA A 353 -19.55 -1.21 18.28
N SER A 354 -18.30 -1.14 17.85
CA SER A 354 -17.96 -1.18 16.43
C SER A 354 -17.15 -2.41 16.11
N VAL A 355 -17.25 -2.85 14.85
CA VAL A 355 -16.47 -3.95 14.31
C VAL A 355 -15.69 -3.48 13.11
N ASN A 356 -14.48 -4.01 12.99
CA ASN A 356 -13.68 -3.85 11.80
C ASN A 356 -13.07 -5.19 11.38
N LEU A 357 -13.05 -5.46 10.09
CA LEU A 357 -12.35 -6.60 9.51
C LEU A 357 -11.05 -6.09 8.90
N THR A 358 -9.92 -6.57 9.40
CA THR A 358 -8.61 -6.33 8.80
C THR A 358 -8.08 -7.62 8.20
N GLY A 359 -7.47 -7.54 7.01
CA GLY A 359 -6.76 -8.68 6.42
C GLY A 359 -7.64 -9.67 5.67
N ALA A 360 -8.35 -9.19 4.64
CA ALA A 360 -8.86 -10.10 3.61
C ALA A 360 -7.67 -10.90 3.03
N PRO A 361 -7.73 -12.23 2.96
CA PRO A 361 -6.63 -12.97 2.39
C PRO A 361 -6.57 -12.75 0.89
N GLU A 362 -5.39 -12.44 0.38
CA GLU A 362 -5.14 -12.24 -1.05
C GLU A 362 -4.59 -13.52 -1.72
N GLY A 363 -4.68 -13.60 -3.04
CA GLY A 363 -4.12 -14.72 -3.81
C GLY A 363 -4.79 -16.07 -3.54
N LEU A 364 -6.03 -16.08 -3.05
CA LEU A 364 -6.73 -17.31 -2.67
C LEU A 364 -7.21 -18.12 -3.89
N VAL A 365 -7.04 -19.44 -3.82
CA VAL A 365 -7.67 -20.39 -4.75
C VAL A 365 -8.94 -20.95 -4.11
N CYS A 366 -10.08 -20.88 -4.81
CA CYS A 366 -11.34 -21.33 -4.23
C CYS A 366 -11.32 -22.84 -3.88
N GLY A 367 -11.75 -23.19 -2.66
CA GLY A 367 -11.94 -24.58 -2.24
C GLY A 367 -10.67 -25.38 -1.91
N VAL A 368 -9.48 -24.76 -1.88
CA VAL A 368 -8.21 -25.46 -1.58
C VAL A 368 -7.80 -25.33 -0.12
N GLN A 369 -8.10 -24.20 0.52
CA GLN A 369 -7.83 -23.99 1.95
C GLN A 369 -9.00 -23.31 2.67
N PRO A 370 -9.24 -23.63 3.95
CA PRO A 370 -10.21 -22.93 4.76
C PRO A 370 -9.69 -21.52 5.10
N ILE A 371 -10.56 -20.53 4.93
CA ILE A 371 -10.33 -19.14 5.27
C ILE A 371 -10.54 -18.93 6.76
N ASN A 372 -9.64 -18.17 7.38
CA ASN A 372 -9.76 -17.67 8.73
C ASN A 372 -9.76 -16.14 8.69
N LEU A 373 -10.67 -15.49 9.42
CA LEU A 373 -10.78 -14.03 9.49
C LEU A 373 -10.86 -13.60 10.96
N GLU A 374 -10.23 -12.46 11.23
CA GLU A 374 -10.23 -11.82 12.54
C GLU A 374 -11.06 -10.53 12.49
N VAL A 375 -11.98 -10.40 13.44
CA VAL A 375 -12.79 -9.20 13.65
C VAL A 375 -12.21 -8.44 14.84
N THR A 376 -11.80 -7.20 14.62
CA THR A 376 -11.50 -6.29 15.72
C THR A 376 -12.81 -5.70 16.24
N LEU A 377 -13.19 -6.06 17.45
CA LEU A 377 -14.29 -5.47 18.19
C LEU A 377 -13.74 -4.28 18.99
N THR A 378 -14.39 -3.12 18.90
CA THR A 378 -14.03 -1.92 19.66
C THR A 378 -15.22 -1.44 20.47
N ASN A 379 -14.99 -1.03 21.71
CA ASN A 379 -15.99 -0.30 22.47
C ASN A 379 -15.97 1.18 22.09
N THR A 380 -16.91 1.65 21.28
CA THR A 380 -17.04 3.06 20.89
C THR A 380 -17.96 3.85 21.83
N GLY A 381 -18.71 3.15 22.67
CA GLY A 381 -19.57 3.71 23.69
C GLY A 381 -18.86 4.08 24.99
N THR A 382 -19.49 4.98 25.76
CA THR A 382 -18.93 5.44 27.04
C THR A 382 -19.07 4.41 28.16
N ASN A 383 -20.03 3.48 28.08
CA ASN A 383 -20.14 2.39 29.04
C ASN A 383 -19.12 1.30 28.71
N THR A 384 -18.50 0.69 29.73
CA THR A 384 -17.66 -0.49 29.53
C THR A 384 -18.45 -1.59 28.81
N LEU A 385 -17.94 -2.08 27.69
CA LEU A 385 -18.55 -3.17 26.94
C LEU A 385 -18.19 -4.50 27.62
N THR A 386 -19.22 -5.22 28.05
CA THR A 386 -19.09 -6.49 28.79
C THR A 386 -19.65 -7.68 28.03
N SER A 387 -20.51 -7.44 27.04
CA SER A 387 -21.07 -8.45 26.16
C SER A 387 -21.58 -7.84 24.86
N CYS A 388 -21.53 -8.58 23.75
CA CYS A 388 -22.24 -8.26 22.51
C CYS A 388 -22.45 -9.54 21.67
N MET A 389 -23.13 -9.42 20.54
CA MET A 389 -23.37 -10.48 19.58
C MET A 389 -22.84 -10.06 18.20
N LEU A 390 -21.95 -10.87 17.63
CA LEU A 390 -21.58 -10.78 16.23
C LEU A 390 -22.56 -11.60 15.40
N GLU A 391 -23.13 -10.99 14.38
CA GLU A 391 -23.88 -11.63 13.30
C GLU A 391 -23.06 -11.53 12.03
N TYR A 392 -22.90 -12.61 11.27
CA TYR A 392 -22.10 -12.57 10.04
C TYR A 392 -22.67 -13.44 8.93
N ALA A 393 -22.46 -13.02 7.69
CA ALA A 393 -22.88 -13.73 6.49
C ALA A 393 -21.72 -13.84 5.50
N ILE A 394 -21.56 -15.03 4.93
CA ILE A 394 -20.55 -15.31 3.88
C ILE A 394 -21.29 -15.43 2.55
N ASN A 395 -20.89 -14.65 1.56
CA ASN A 395 -21.43 -14.63 0.19
C ASN A 395 -22.96 -14.49 0.14
N GLY A 396 -23.52 -13.62 1.01
CA GLY A 396 -24.97 -13.43 1.14
C GLY A 396 -25.73 -14.67 1.62
N GLY A 397 -25.03 -15.63 2.25
CA GLY A 397 -25.60 -16.85 2.80
C GLY A 397 -26.42 -16.62 4.07
N ALA A 398 -26.78 -17.72 4.75
CA ALA A 398 -27.52 -17.63 6.01
C ALA A 398 -26.67 -16.95 7.10
N THR A 399 -27.28 -16.01 7.82
CA THR A 399 -26.67 -15.33 8.97
C THR A 399 -26.29 -16.33 10.05
N GLN A 400 -25.03 -16.25 10.48
CA GLN A 400 -24.47 -16.99 11.60
C GLN A 400 -24.25 -16.04 12.77
N THR A 401 -24.19 -16.57 13.99
CA THR A 401 -24.03 -15.74 15.20
C THR A 401 -22.93 -16.27 16.11
N GLN A 402 -22.23 -15.35 16.77
CA GLN A 402 -21.18 -15.63 17.75
C GLN A 402 -21.27 -14.63 18.90
N SER A 403 -21.42 -15.13 20.13
CA SER A 403 -21.48 -14.30 21.33
C SER A 403 -20.08 -13.92 21.80
N TRP A 404 -19.89 -12.67 22.20
CA TRP A 404 -18.69 -12.20 22.87
C TRP A 404 -18.99 -11.76 24.30
N ALA A 405 -18.06 -12.02 25.22
CA ALA A 405 -18.10 -11.56 26.60
C ALA A 405 -16.68 -11.19 27.06
N GLY A 406 -16.54 -10.04 27.72
CA GLY A 406 -15.25 -9.51 28.12
C GLY A 406 -15.39 -8.24 28.96
N SER A 407 -14.40 -7.36 28.88
CA SER A 407 -14.41 -6.07 29.54
C SER A 407 -13.53 -5.11 28.76
N LEU A 408 -14.13 -4.29 27.90
CA LEU A 408 -13.45 -3.25 27.14
C LEU A 408 -13.88 -1.88 27.67
N ALA A 409 -12.93 -1.11 28.20
CA ALA A 409 -13.15 0.31 28.46
C ALA A 409 -13.39 1.05 27.13
N GLN A 410 -13.86 2.30 27.18
CA GLN A 410 -14.06 3.08 25.97
C GLN A 410 -12.77 3.13 25.14
N PHE A 411 -12.91 2.88 23.84
CA PHE A 411 -11.87 2.75 22.81
C PHE A 411 -10.90 1.58 22.95
N GLU A 412 -11.09 0.69 23.93
CA GLU A 412 -10.35 -0.57 23.96
C GLU A 412 -10.91 -1.55 22.94
N THR A 413 -10.04 -2.46 22.49
CA THR A 413 -10.33 -3.43 21.43
C THR A 413 -10.08 -4.86 21.90
N ASP A 414 -10.81 -5.81 21.30
CA ASP A 414 -10.52 -7.24 21.36
C ASP A 414 -10.54 -7.84 19.95
N VAL A 415 -9.84 -8.96 19.74
CA VAL A 415 -9.76 -9.64 18.44
C VAL A 415 -10.49 -10.97 18.50
N ILE A 416 -11.50 -11.12 17.64
CA ILE A 416 -12.39 -12.27 17.59
C ILE A 416 -12.16 -13.03 16.29
N THR A 417 -11.70 -14.27 16.41
CA THR A 417 -11.54 -15.18 15.26
C THR A 417 -12.90 -15.77 14.86
N LEU A 418 -13.30 -15.57 13.60
CA LEU A 418 -14.50 -16.20 13.04
C LEU A 418 -14.27 -17.70 12.76
N PRO A 419 -15.31 -18.53 12.79
CA PRO A 419 -15.21 -19.92 12.33
C PRO A 419 -14.73 -20.01 10.88
N THR A 420 -13.90 -21.01 10.61
CA THR A 420 -13.32 -21.18 9.28
C THR A 420 -14.36 -21.56 8.24
N PHE A 421 -14.18 -21.08 7.02
CA PHE A 421 -15.09 -21.35 5.89
C PHE A 421 -14.32 -21.54 4.58
N TRP A 422 -14.98 -22.00 3.53
CA TRP A 422 -14.36 -22.20 2.22
C TRP A 422 -14.76 -21.08 1.27
N SER A 423 -13.78 -20.49 0.59
CA SER A 423 -14.06 -19.48 -0.43
C SER A 423 -14.66 -20.11 -1.69
N GLN A 424 -15.46 -19.32 -2.39
CA GLN A 424 -16.07 -19.62 -3.67
C GLN A 424 -15.27 -18.94 -4.79
N GLY A 425 -15.42 -19.45 -6.00
CA GLY A 425 -14.83 -18.84 -7.18
C GLY A 425 -15.38 -17.46 -7.49
N GLY A 426 -14.52 -16.49 -7.78
CA GLY A 426 -14.86 -15.08 -7.98
C GLY A 426 -14.75 -14.26 -6.69
N THR A 427 -15.54 -13.19 -6.61
CA THR A 427 -15.59 -12.34 -5.42
C THR A 427 -16.29 -13.07 -4.28
N ASN A 428 -15.64 -13.12 -3.12
CA ASN A 428 -16.21 -13.52 -1.86
C ASN A 428 -16.45 -12.28 -1.01
N THR A 429 -17.57 -12.27 -0.30
CA THR A 429 -17.94 -11.20 0.63
C THR A 429 -18.17 -11.80 2.00
N VAL A 430 -17.60 -11.18 3.03
CA VAL A 430 -17.91 -11.49 4.42
C VAL A 430 -18.38 -10.21 5.08
N GLU A 431 -19.65 -10.20 5.44
CA GLU A 431 -20.28 -9.11 6.17
C GLU A 431 -20.40 -9.53 7.64
N VAL A 432 -19.97 -8.65 8.54
CA VAL A 432 -20.05 -8.84 9.99
C VAL A 432 -20.76 -7.63 10.57
N ASN A 433 -21.74 -7.88 11.43
CA ASN A 433 -22.52 -6.89 12.14
C ASN A 433 -22.44 -7.16 13.65
N VAL A 434 -22.11 -6.16 14.46
CA VAL A 434 -22.23 -6.25 15.92
C VAL A 434 -23.59 -5.74 16.38
N THR A 435 -24.13 -6.40 17.39
CA THR A 435 -25.43 -6.07 17.98
C THR A 435 -25.39 -6.29 19.49
N SER A 436 -26.41 -5.76 20.16
CA SER A 436 -26.68 -6.03 21.57
C SER A 436 -25.54 -5.65 22.55
N PRO A 437 -24.84 -4.50 22.42
CA PRO A 437 -23.83 -4.09 23.40
C PRO A 437 -24.45 -4.00 24.80
N ASN A 438 -23.87 -4.75 25.75
CA ASN A 438 -24.39 -4.91 27.11
C ASN A 438 -25.87 -5.36 27.18
N GLY A 439 -26.39 -6.00 26.13
CA GLY A 439 -27.78 -6.44 26.03
C GLY A 439 -28.78 -5.34 25.68
N ASN A 440 -28.32 -4.14 25.31
CA ASN A 440 -29.15 -3.03 24.82
C ASN A 440 -29.06 -2.90 23.31
N ASP A 441 -29.94 -2.11 22.70
CA ASP A 441 -29.77 -1.71 21.30
C ASP A 441 -28.46 -0.92 21.16
N ASP A 442 -27.78 -1.11 20.02
CA ASP A 442 -26.60 -0.31 19.71
C ASP A 442 -27.05 1.09 19.28
N ASP A 443 -26.60 2.08 20.04
CA ASP A 443 -27.01 3.48 19.86
C ASP A 443 -26.45 4.09 18.57
N ASN A 444 -25.34 3.54 18.04
CA ASN A 444 -24.74 3.95 16.76
C ASN A 444 -24.90 2.86 15.70
N VAL A 445 -25.90 2.97 14.85
CA VAL A 445 -26.08 1.95 13.80
C VAL A 445 -25.06 2.02 12.66
N LEU A 446 -24.26 3.09 12.58
CA LEU A 446 -23.41 3.37 11.41
C LEU A 446 -22.08 2.62 11.42
N ASN A 447 -21.59 2.22 12.59
CA ASN A 447 -20.31 1.52 12.78
C ASN A 447 -20.49 0.04 13.18
N ASN A 448 -21.74 -0.43 13.20
CA ASN A 448 -22.06 -1.80 13.57
C ASN A 448 -21.67 -2.81 12.49
N THR A 449 -21.64 -2.40 11.22
CA THR A 449 -21.42 -3.32 10.10
C THR A 449 -20.09 -3.04 9.43
N THR A 450 -19.32 -4.09 9.19
CA THR A 450 -18.13 -4.08 8.35
C THR A 450 -18.27 -5.17 7.29
N THR A 451 -17.73 -4.93 6.11
CA THR A 451 -17.69 -5.91 5.03
C THR A 451 -16.29 -5.96 4.48
N VAL A 452 -15.78 -7.17 4.30
CA VAL A 452 -14.57 -7.41 3.54
C VAL A 452 -14.91 -8.17 2.27
N GLU A 453 -14.29 -7.75 1.17
CA GLU A 453 -14.33 -8.48 -0.09
C GLU A 453 -12.95 -9.01 -0.41
N PHE A 454 -12.88 -10.25 -0.88
CA PHE A 454 -11.67 -10.81 -1.43
C PHE A 454 -12.01 -11.69 -2.62
N THR A 455 -11.15 -11.67 -3.63
CA THR A 455 -11.32 -12.56 -4.78
C THR A 455 -10.63 -13.87 -4.49
N SER A 456 -11.33 -14.97 -4.73
CA SER A 456 -10.68 -16.27 -4.88
C SER A 456 -10.86 -16.74 -6.31
N THR A 457 -9.80 -17.15 -6.97
CA THR A 457 -9.91 -17.46 -8.38
C THR A 457 -10.65 -18.76 -8.60
N SER A 458 -11.45 -18.80 -9.67
CA SER A 458 -12.15 -20.00 -10.14
C SER A 458 -11.51 -20.47 -11.44
N GLY A 459 -10.90 -21.65 -11.46
CA GLY A 459 -10.32 -22.20 -12.68
C GLY A 459 -9.55 -23.49 -12.46
N PRO A 460 -9.17 -24.20 -13.54
CA PRO A 460 -8.20 -25.28 -13.45
C PRO A 460 -6.85 -24.69 -12.99
N THR A 461 -6.25 -25.31 -11.98
CA THR A 461 -4.90 -24.98 -11.53
C THR A 461 -3.91 -26.03 -12.00
N THR A 462 -2.66 -25.61 -12.17
CA THR A 462 -1.50 -26.42 -12.51
C THR A 462 -0.55 -26.41 -11.34
N THR A 463 -0.19 -27.57 -10.84
CA THR A 463 0.85 -27.68 -9.80
C THR A 463 2.22 -27.64 -10.45
N VAL A 464 3.08 -26.74 -9.97
CA VAL A 464 4.50 -26.65 -10.35
C VAL A 464 5.33 -26.92 -9.11
N HIS A 465 6.29 -27.82 -9.19
CA HIS A 465 7.23 -28.11 -8.11
C HIS A 465 8.50 -27.30 -8.30
N PHE A 466 8.94 -26.65 -7.23
CA PHE A 466 10.24 -25.99 -7.14
C PHE A 466 11.17 -26.85 -6.29
N SER A 467 12.39 -27.05 -6.76
CA SER A 467 13.45 -27.73 -6.02
C SER A 467 14.66 -26.82 -5.95
N LEU A 468 15.18 -26.60 -4.75
CA LEU A 468 16.39 -25.81 -4.48
C LEU A 468 17.38 -26.66 -3.69
N LEU A 469 18.55 -26.90 -4.26
CA LEU A 469 19.73 -27.40 -3.55
C LEU A 469 20.52 -26.19 -3.09
N LEU A 470 20.65 -26.03 -1.77
CA LEU A 470 21.45 -24.98 -1.15
C LEU A 470 22.95 -25.29 -1.30
N ASP A 471 23.77 -24.25 -1.41
CA ASP A 471 25.22 -24.33 -1.44
C ASP A 471 25.83 -24.25 -0.04
N GLU A 472 27.08 -23.80 0.11
CA GLU A 472 27.71 -23.68 1.45
C GLU A 472 27.28 -22.41 2.21
N TYR A 473 26.51 -21.51 1.57
CA TYR A 473 26.08 -20.21 2.09
C TYR A 473 24.56 -20.02 1.87
N PRO A 474 23.71 -20.77 2.58
CA PRO A 474 22.26 -20.71 2.39
C PRO A 474 21.61 -19.39 2.85
N ASP A 475 22.28 -18.59 3.68
CA ASP A 475 21.77 -17.35 4.27
C ASP A 475 21.71 -16.17 3.30
N GLU A 476 22.42 -16.26 2.17
CA GLU A 476 22.39 -15.28 1.07
C GLU A 476 21.36 -15.62 -0.02
N THR A 477 20.78 -16.83 0.00
CA THR A 477 19.85 -17.27 -1.04
C THR A 477 18.40 -16.91 -0.70
N THR A 478 17.76 -16.10 -1.56
CA THR A 478 16.31 -15.84 -1.51
C THR A 478 15.65 -16.04 -2.87
N TRP A 479 14.35 -16.26 -2.93
CA TRP A 479 13.62 -16.36 -4.20
C TRP A 479 12.17 -15.88 -4.09
N GLU A 480 11.59 -15.53 -5.23
CA GLU A 480 10.19 -15.15 -5.37
C GLU A 480 9.57 -15.67 -6.67
N LEU A 481 8.25 -15.91 -6.64
CA LEU A 481 7.44 -16.18 -7.83
C LEU A 481 6.40 -15.08 -7.99
N VAL A 482 6.45 -14.36 -9.11
CA VAL A 482 5.69 -13.13 -9.35
C VAL A 482 4.73 -13.28 -10.53
N ARG A 483 3.53 -12.70 -10.43
CA ARG A 483 2.59 -12.53 -11.55
C ARG A 483 1.96 -11.16 -11.49
N LEU A 484 1.92 -10.46 -12.64
CA LEU A 484 1.31 -9.12 -12.77
C LEU A 484 1.85 -8.08 -11.76
N GLY A 485 3.08 -8.26 -11.26
CA GLY A 485 3.71 -7.39 -10.27
C GLY A 485 3.45 -7.75 -8.81
N GLN A 486 2.69 -8.82 -8.52
CA GLN A 486 2.46 -9.36 -7.17
C GLN A 486 3.33 -10.59 -6.92
N VAL A 487 4.03 -10.63 -5.77
CA VAL A 487 4.73 -11.83 -5.27
C VAL A 487 3.68 -12.81 -4.74
N LEU A 488 3.71 -14.05 -5.24
CA LEU A 488 2.76 -15.12 -4.91
C LEU A 488 3.35 -16.15 -3.96
N TYR A 489 4.65 -16.42 -4.10
CA TYR A 489 5.43 -17.31 -3.26
C TYR A 489 6.81 -16.70 -3.10
N GLU A 490 7.43 -16.90 -1.93
CA GLU A 490 8.80 -16.47 -1.64
C GLU A 490 9.46 -17.44 -0.65
N GLY A 491 10.78 -17.40 -0.57
CA GLY A 491 11.54 -18.20 0.39
C GLY A 491 12.96 -17.69 0.60
N GLY A 492 13.58 -18.19 1.66
CA GLY A 492 14.85 -17.68 2.18
C GLY A 492 14.66 -16.41 3.04
N PRO A 493 15.75 -15.85 3.59
CA PRO A 493 17.07 -16.47 3.68
C PRO A 493 17.04 -17.74 4.54
N TYR A 494 17.97 -18.66 4.31
CA TYR A 494 18.01 -19.96 4.98
C TYR A 494 19.13 -20.02 6.04
N GLU A 495 19.04 -20.95 6.99
CA GLU A 495 20.04 -21.01 8.08
C GLU A 495 21.31 -21.74 7.62
N ASP A 496 22.50 -21.29 8.06
CA ASP A 496 23.81 -21.86 7.71
C ASP A 496 23.91 -23.39 7.88
N ASP A 497 23.17 -23.97 8.84
CA ASP A 497 23.20 -25.40 9.11
C ASP A 497 22.44 -26.25 8.07
N GLN A 498 21.75 -25.60 7.12
CA GLN A 498 21.03 -26.20 6.00
C GLN A 498 21.88 -26.31 4.71
N ALA A 499 23.17 -25.98 4.78
CA ALA A 499 24.09 -26.10 3.65
C ALA A 499 24.05 -27.51 3.01
N GLY A 500 23.88 -27.57 1.69
CA GLY A 500 23.76 -28.82 0.93
C GLY A 500 22.41 -29.54 1.05
N GLU A 501 21.42 -28.99 1.76
CA GLU A 501 20.06 -29.54 1.80
C GLU A 501 19.29 -29.24 0.50
N THR A 502 18.36 -30.13 0.14
CA THR A 502 17.43 -29.92 -0.97
C THR A 502 16.04 -29.59 -0.43
N LEU A 503 15.58 -28.37 -0.68
CA LEU A 503 14.24 -27.89 -0.38
C LEU A 503 13.32 -28.17 -1.55
N MET A 504 12.07 -28.51 -1.25
CA MET A 504 11.03 -28.73 -2.25
C MET A 504 9.77 -27.95 -1.87
N GLU A 505 9.33 -27.09 -2.78
CA GLU A 505 8.08 -26.34 -2.66
C GLU A 505 7.13 -26.72 -3.79
N SER A 506 5.84 -26.51 -3.58
CA SER A 506 4.81 -26.78 -4.59
C SER A 506 3.92 -25.56 -4.76
N PHE A 507 3.92 -25.01 -5.96
CA PHE A 507 3.12 -23.87 -6.34
C PHE A 507 1.84 -24.34 -7.02
N CYS A 508 0.71 -23.79 -6.59
CA CYS A 508 -0.58 -24.02 -7.24
C CYS A 508 -0.87 -22.81 -8.12
N LEU A 509 -0.67 -22.95 -9.44
CA LEU A 509 -0.67 -21.85 -10.38
C LEU A 509 -1.88 -21.90 -11.30
N GLU A 510 -2.46 -20.75 -11.61
CA GLU A 510 -3.53 -20.62 -12.60
C GLU A 510 -2.99 -20.57 -14.02
N GLU A 511 -3.87 -20.64 -15.01
CA GLU A 511 -3.53 -20.33 -16.41
C GLU A 511 -2.95 -18.90 -16.55
N GLY A 512 -1.72 -18.78 -17.03
CA GLY A 512 -1.03 -17.51 -17.22
C GLY A 512 0.49 -17.60 -17.09
N CYS A 513 1.16 -16.48 -17.32
CA CYS A 513 2.61 -16.37 -17.24
C CYS A 513 3.08 -15.83 -15.89
N TYR A 514 4.18 -16.41 -15.40
CA TYR A 514 4.81 -16.17 -14.12
C TYR A 514 6.28 -15.84 -14.32
N ILE A 515 6.84 -15.12 -13.35
CA ILE A 515 8.26 -14.77 -13.29
C ILE A 515 8.81 -15.38 -12.00
N PHE A 516 9.70 -16.35 -12.11
CA PHE A 516 10.50 -16.83 -10.98
C PHE A 516 11.79 -16.02 -10.92
N ARG A 517 12.18 -15.59 -9.72
CA ARG A 517 13.47 -14.92 -9.46
C ARG A 517 14.14 -15.59 -8.29
N ILE A 518 15.44 -15.79 -8.40
CA ILE A 518 16.32 -16.18 -7.30
C ILE A 518 17.40 -15.12 -7.16
N PHE A 519 17.78 -14.81 -5.93
CA PHE A 519 18.73 -13.79 -5.57
C PHE A 519 19.82 -14.39 -4.71
N ASP A 520 20.99 -13.78 -4.83
CA ASP A 520 22.16 -14.05 -4.02
C ASP A 520 22.76 -12.70 -3.57
N ASP A 521 22.91 -12.52 -2.26
CA ASP A 521 23.30 -11.24 -1.65
C ASP A 521 24.78 -10.89 -1.88
N TYR A 522 25.66 -11.88 -2.14
CA TYR A 522 27.10 -11.67 -2.39
C TYR A 522 27.49 -11.65 -3.87
N GLU A 523 26.51 -11.84 -4.75
CA GLU A 523 26.60 -11.76 -6.20
C GLU A 523 27.52 -12.81 -6.85
N ASP A 524 27.75 -13.94 -6.20
CA ASP A 524 28.47 -15.11 -6.74
C ASP A 524 27.54 -16.27 -7.10
N GLY A 525 26.28 -16.19 -6.70
CA GLY A 525 25.24 -17.16 -7.03
C GLY A 525 25.44 -18.48 -6.30
N ILE A 526 24.45 -19.36 -6.39
CA ILE A 526 24.42 -20.57 -5.57
C ILE A 526 25.32 -21.72 -6.06
N CYS A 527 26.30 -21.48 -6.95
CA CYS A 527 27.18 -22.57 -7.39
C CYS A 527 28.59 -22.18 -7.80
N CYS A 528 29.43 -23.22 -7.79
CA CYS A 528 30.83 -23.35 -8.22
C CYS A 528 31.82 -23.32 -7.04
N GLU A 529 32.48 -22.19 -6.80
CA GLU A 529 33.63 -22.09 -5.90
C GLU A 529 33.24 -22.21 -4.42
N TYR A 530 31.98 -21.90 -4.09
CA TYR A 530 31.44 -21.78 -2.73
C TYR A 530 30.29 -22.77 -2.45
N GLY A 531 30.25 -23.86 -3.20
CA GLY A 531 29.27 -24.93 -3.05
C GLY A 531 28.57 -25.26 -4.37
N GLU A 532 27.88 -26.40 -4.41
CA GLU A 532 27.24 -26.91 -5.64
C GLU A 532 25.73 -26.87 -5.48
N GLY A 533 25.18 -25.68 -5.26
CA GLY A 533 23.75 -25.44 -5.24
C GLY A 533 23.15 -25.39 -6.64
N SER A 534 21.84 -25.58 -6.71
CA SER A 534 21.09 -25.51 -7.97
C SER A 534 19.60 -25.39 -7.72
N TRP A 535 18.85 -24.81 -8.66
CA TRP A 535 17.40 -24.77 -8.56
C TRP A 535 16.71 -25.33 -9.81
N SER A 536 15.43 -25.73 -9.71
CA SER A 536 14.63 -26.20 -10.84
C SER A 536 13.13 -26.05 -10.65
N LEU A 537 12.41 -25.86 -11.76
CA LEU A 537 10.94 -25.87 -11.82
C LEU A 537 10.45 -27.08 -12.64
N MET A 538 9.55 -27.87 -12.06
CA MET A 538 9.03 -29.12 -12.62
C MET A 538 7.50 -29.11 -12.67
N ASP A 539 6.91 -29.77 -13.66
CA ASP A 539 5.46 -30.05 -13.69
C ASP A 539 5.09 -31.21 -12.74
N ILE A 540 3.79 -31.54 -12.68
CA ILE A 540 3.27 -32.63 -11.84
C ILE A 540 3.77 -34.02 -12.25
N ALA A 541 4.28 -34.19 -13.47
CA ALA A 541 4.90 -35.43 -13.96
C ALA A 541 6.42 -35.50 -13.63
N GLY A 542 6.98 -34.44 -13.04
CA GLY A 542 8.40 -34.32 -12.75
C GLY A 542 9.25 -34.02 -13.99
N ASP A 543 8.65 -33.46 -15.03
CA ASP A 543 9.35 -32.96 -16.20
C ASP A 543 9.62 -31.46 -16.05
N LEU A 544 10.76 -30.98 -16.56
CA LEU A 544 11.16 -29.57 -16.44
C LEU A 544 10.23 -28.66 -17.23
N VAL A 545 9.83 -27.55 -16.64
CA VAL A 545 9.04 -26.51 -17.32
C VAL A 545 9.92 -25.82 -18.38
N TRP A 546 9.58 -25.94 -19.67
CA TRP A 546 10.44 -25.55 -20.81
C TRP A 546 9.90 -24.33 -21.59
N ASN A 547 10.74 -23.31 -21.84
CA ASN A 547 10.44 -22.24 -22.81
C ASN A 547 11.66 -21.80 -23.65
N GLY A 548 12.30 -22.74 -24.36
CA GLY A 548 13.07 -22.41 -25.57
C GLY A 548 14.40 -21.63 -25.46
N SER A 549 14.79 -21.12 -24.30
CA SER A 549 16.13 -20.54 -24.06
C SER A 549 16.68 -21.01 -22.73
N SER A 550 17.86 -21.66 -22.76
CA SER A 550 18.71 -22.04 -21.61
C SER A 550 17.96 -22.41 -20.31
N LEU A 551 17.73 -23.73 -20.16
CA LEU A 551 17.49 -24.49 -18.93
C LEU A 551 17.00 -23.69 -17.71
N GLY A 552 15.76 -23.92 -17.26
CA GLY A 552 15.30 -23.57 -15.90
C GLY A 552 15.96 -24.43 -14.81
N THR A 553 17.28 -24.61 -14.93
CA THR A 553 18.19 -25.29 -14.00
C THR A 553 19.53 -24.56 -14.01
N GLY A 554 20.01 -24.12 -12.86
CA GLY A 554 21.32 -23.49 -12.73
C GLY A 554 21.64 -23.10 -11.29
N GLY A 555 22.86 -22.63 -11.09
CA GLY A 555 23.27 -21.89 -9.90
C GLY A 555 24.33 -20.83 -10.21
N GLU A 556 24.74 -20.67 -11.47
CA GLU A 556 25.81 -19.77 -11.89
C GLU A 556 25.16 -18.45 -12.34
N PHE A 557 24.92 -17.56 -11.39
CA PHE A 557 24.40 -16.23 -11.62
C PHE A 557 25.12 -15.22 -10.70
N GLY A 558 24.97 -13.92 -10.96
CA GLY A 558 25.52 -12.89 -10.09
C GLY A 558 24.57 -12.60 -8.93
N ALA A 559 24.12 -11.35 -8.80
CA ALA A 559 23.12 -10.98 -7.78
C ALA A 559 21.74 -11.65 -7.94
N SER A 560 21.38 -12.07 -9.16
CA SER A 560 20.07 -12.69 -9.42
C SER A 560 19.99 -13.43 -10.74
N GLU A 561 19.05 -14.35 -10.82
CA GLU A 561 18.58 -14.98 -12.05
C GLU A 561 17.05 -14.90 -12.14
N GLN A 562 16.53 -14.71 -13.36
CA GLN A 562 15.10 -14.62 -13.62
C GLN A 562 14.67 -15.57 -14.73
N PHE A 563 13.58 -16.30 -14.51
CA PHE A 563 12.96 -17.19 -15.49
C PHE A 563 11.48 -16.90 -15.66
N ILE A 564 10.99 -16.90 -16.91
CA ILE A 564 9.58 -16.64 -17.24
C ILE A 564 8.98 -17.92 -17.83
N PHE A 565 7.87 -18.38 -17.26
CA PHE A 565 7.14 -19.54 -17.75
C PHE A 565 5.64 -19.29 -17.73
N CYS A 566 4.89 -19.99 -18.58
CA CYS A 566 3.44 -19.89 -18.63
C CYS A 566 2.80 -21.26 -18.43
N THR A 567 1.72 -21.33 -17.65
CA THR A 567 1.08 -22.59 -17.24
C THR A 567 0.24 -23.23 -18.34
N ASP A 568 -0.12 -22.50 -19.39
CA ASP A 568 -0.69 -23.02 -20.64
C ASP A 568 0.32 -23.84 -21.46
N ASP A 569 1.62 -23.62 -21.25
CA ASP A 569 2.71 -24.41 -21.82
C ASP A 569 3.14 -25.58 -20.91
N ILE A 570 2.55 -25.71 -19.70
CA ILE A 570 2.85 -26.79 -18.75
C ILE A 570 1.91 -27.97 -18.99
N SER A 571 2.45 -29.18 -18.99
CA SER A 571 1.65 -30.39 -19.15
C SER A 571 0.69 -30.56 -17.98
N THR A 572 -0.62 -30.45 -18.24
CA THR A 572 -1.70 -30.56 -17.23
C THR A 572 -2.27 -31.98 -17.11
N VAL A 573 -1.66 -32.95 -17.78
CA VAL A 573 -2.13 -34.33 -17.83
C VAL A 573 -0.95 -35.23 -17.45
N GLU A 574 -1.19 -36.25 -16.61
CA GLU A 574 -0.41 -37.50 -16.68
C GLU A 574 -0.68 -38.15 -18.05
N THR A 575 -0.30 -37.50 -19.14
CA THR A 575 -0.27 -38.17 -20.43
C THR A 575 0.90 -39.12 -20.36
N THR A 576 0.62 -40.38 -20.64
CA THR A 576 1.60 -41.36 -21.12
C THR A 576 2.17 -40.93 -22.47
N ALA A 577 2.74 -39.72 -22.54
CA ALA A 577 3.79 -39.45 -23.49
C ALA A 577 4.89 -40.48 -23.22
N PRO A 578 5.46 -41.12 -24.25
CA PRO A 578 6.59 -41.99 -24.03
C PRO A 578 7.65 -41.15 -23.32
N ALA A 579 8.08 -41.59 -22.12
CA ALA A 579 9.14 -40.90 -21.42
C ALA A 579 10.31 -40.68 -22.38
N GLN A 580 10.94 -39.52 -22.34
CA GLN A 580 12.09 -39.24 -23.21
C GLN A 580 13.39 -39.53 -22.47
N LEU A 581 14.43 -39.81 -23.24
CA LEU A 581 15.78 -40.00 -22.73
C LEU A 581 16.29 -38.66 -22.21
N GLN A 582 16.60 -38.58 -20.92
CA GLN A 582 17.15 -37.37 -20.29
C GLN A 582 18.48 -37.71 -19.62
N VAL A 583 19.44 -36.78 -19.66
CA VAL A 583 20.74 -36.87 -18.99
C VAL A 583 20.98 -35.61 -18.18
N TYR A 584 21.40 -35.74 -16.93
CA TYR A 584 21.64 -34.60 -16.04
C TYR A 584 22.63 -34.94 -14.90
N PRO A 585 23.44 -33.98 -14.44
CA PRO A 585 23.61 -32.64 -15.01
C PRO A 585 24.35 -32.67 -16.35
N VAL A 586 24.19 -31.62 -17.16
CA VAL A 586 25.00 -31.38 -18.37
C VAL A 586 25.50 -29.93 -18.31
N PRO A 587 26.81 -29.68 -18.16
CA PRO A 587 27.91 -30.66 -18.14
C PRO A 587 27.92 -31.59 -16.91
N ALA A 588 28.41 -32.83 -17.08
CA ALA A 588 28.61 -33.77 -15.99
C ALA A 588 30.09 -33.79 -15.57
N HIS A 589 30.36 -33.62 -14.27
CA HIS A 589 31.72 -33.78 -13.73
C HIS A 589 32.04 -35.25 -13.43
N TYR A 590 31.74 -35.70 -12.21
CA TYR A 590 32.08 -37.06 -11.76
C TYR A 590 30.95 -38.07 -11.93
N MET A 591 29.71 -37.60 -12.07
CA MET A 591 28.52 -38.43 -12.15
C MET A 591 27.53 -37.86 -13.15
N VAL A 592 26.81 -38.75 -13.84
CA VAL A 592 25.65 -38.39 -14.66
C VAL A 592 24.48 -39.32 -14.30
N ASN A 593 23.31 -38.73 -14.11
CA ASN A 593 22.05 -39.44 -14.01
C ASN A 593 21.39 -39.51 -15.38
N VAL A 594 20.73 -40.62 -15.66
CA VAL A 594 20.04 -40.87 -16.92
C VAL A 594 18.63 -41.37 -16.61
N LYS A 595 17.60 -40.70 -17.13
CA LYS A 595 16.20 -41.15 -17.09
C LYS A 595 15.87 -41.76 -18.45
N TRP A 596 15.40 -43.00 -18.45
CA TRP A 596 15.15 -43.78 -19.66
C TRP A 596 13.70 -43.65 -20.12
N PRO A 597 13.45 -43.71 -21.44
CA PRO A 597 12.10 -43.80 -21.98
C PRO A 597 11.27 -44.98 -21.50
N ALA A 598 11.92 -46.11 -21.20
CA ALA A 598 11.30 -47.27 -20.60
C ALA A 598 12.31 -48.08 -19.78
N ALA A 599 11.79 -48.87 -18.84
CA ALA A 599 12.59 -49.67 -17.92
C ALA A 599 13.35 -50.85 -18.57
N GLN A 600 13.25 -51.04 -19.89
CA GLN A 600 13.89 -52.13 -20.63
C GLN A 600 14.47 -51.64 -21.96
N GLY A 601 15.75 -51.93 -22.21
CA GLY A 601 16.43 -51.56 -23.45
C GLY A 601 17.95 -51.75 -23.40
N GLN A 602 18.65 -51.18 -24.37
CA GLN A 602 20.10 -51.05 -24.37
C GLN A 602 20.51 -49.58 -24.41
N ALA A 603 21.46 -49.23 -23.55
CA ALA A 603 22.12 -47.94 -23.54
C ALA A 603 23.50 -48.05 -24.21
N THR A 604 23.82 -47.12 -25.10
CA THR A 604 25.16 -46.97 -25.68
C THR A 604 25.62 -45.53 -25.55
N VAL A 605 26.78 -45.32 -24.95
CA VAL A 605 27.43 -44.01 -24.90
C VAL A 605 28.60 -43.99 -25.87
N ARG A 606 28.69 -42.95 -26.69
CA ARG A 606 29.80 -42.76 -27.64
C ARG A 606 30.48 -41.43 -27.43
N ASP A 607 31.79 -41.40 -27.64
CA ASP A 607 32.56 -40.15 -27.66
C ASP A 607 32.34 -39.36 -28.96
N ALA A 608 32.94 -38.17 -29.04
CA ALA A 608 32.85 -37.26 -30.19
C ALA A 608 33.28 -37.88 -31.55
N VAL A 609 34.04 -38.97 -31.54
CA VAL A 609 34.48 -39.69 -32.75
C VAL A 609 33.71 -41.00 -32.99
N GLY A 610 32.66 -41.26 -32.19
CA GLY A 610 31.74 -42.38 -32.34
C GLY A 610 32.18 -43.69 -31.68
N ARG A 611 33.29 -43.68 -30.92
CA ARG A 611 33.77 -44.87 -30.19
C ARG A 611 32.88 -45.12 -28.98
N SER A 612 32.51 -46.39 -28.77
CA SER A 612 31.69 -46.78 -27.63
C SER A 612 32.48 -46.69 -26.33
N VAL A 613 31.97 -45.91 -25.39
CA VAL A 613 32.56 -45.66 -24.06
C VAL A 613 31.86 -46.51 -23.00
N LEU A 614 30.55 -46.68 -23.15
CA LEU A 614 29.72 -47.52 -22.30
C LEU A 614 28.70 -48.27 -23.15
N GLN A 615 28.47 -49.55 -22.84
CA GLN A 615 27.29 -50.29 -23.24
C GLN A 615 26.70 -50.96 -22.02
N ALA A 616 25.43 -50.71 -21.76
CA ALA A 616 24.75 -51.24 -20.58
C ALA A 616 23.34 -51.70 -20.95
N ARG A 617 22.88 -52.74 -20.24
CA ARG A 617 21.48 -53.13 -20.25
C ARG A 617 20.69 -52.19 -19.35
N VAL A 618 19.53 -51.75 -19.82
CA VAL A 618 18.59 -50.95 -19.04
C VAL A 618 17.55 -51.90 -18.45
N ASP A 619 17.50 -51.98 -17.13
CA ASP A 619 16.57 -52.83 -16.35
C ASP A 619 15.80 -52.01 -15.28
N GLY A 620 15.69 -50.69 -15.47
CA GLY A 620 15.00 -49.74 -14.61
C GLY A 620 14.78 -48.39 -15.32
N ILE A 621 13.98 -47.50 -14.75
CA ILE A 621 13.64 -46.20 -15.39
C ILE A 621 14.74 -45.15 -15.28
N GLN A 622 15.74 -45.38 -14.44
CA GLN A 622 16.87 -44.49 -14.24
C GLN A 622 18.18 -45.28 -14.10
N ALA A 623 19.30 -44.63 -14.42
CA ALA A 623 20.63 -45.12 -14.13
C ALA A 623 21.52 -43.96 -13.66
N ARG A 624 22.55 -44.30 -12.89
CA ARG A 624 23.58 -43.36 -12.46
C ARG A 624 24.93 -43.89 -12.86
N TRP A 625 25.72 -43.11 -13.59
CA TRP A 625 27.03 -43.50 -14.10
C TRP A 625 28.12 -42.58 -13.58
N ASN A 626 29.27 -43.18 -13.27
CA ASN A 626 30.46 -42.45 -12.87
C ASN A 626 31.27 -42.08 -14.13
N THR A 627 31.43 -40.78 -14.35
CA THR A 627 32.11 -40.18 -15.50
C THR A 627 33.55 -39.76 -15.19
N SER A 628 34.04 -39.94 -13.96
CA SER A 628 35.42 -39.57 -13.53
C SER A 628 36.55 -40.17 -14.39
N THR A 629 36.27 -41.28 -15.08
CA THR A 629 37.24 -41.96 -15.95
C THR A 629 37.04 -41.65 -17.44
N TRP A 630 36.01 -40.87 -17.79
CA TRP A 630 35.69 -40.50 -19.16
C TRP A 630 36.45 -39.22 -19.52
N PRO A 631 37.18 -39.15 -20.65
CA PRO A 631 37.81 -37.90 -21.07
C PRO A 631 36.85 -36.70 -21.12
N ALA A 632 37.32 -35.50 -20.77
CA ALA A 632 36.49 -34.30 -20.95
C ALA A 632 36.15 -34.10 -22.45
N GLY A 633 34.89 -33.77 -22.73
CA GLY A 633 34.41 -33.56 -24.10
C GLY A 633 32.96 -33.97 -24.32
N PRO A 634 32.45 -33.85 -25.56
CA PRO A 634 31.08 -34.19 -25.89
C PRO A 634 30.92 -35.69 -26.14
N TYR A 635 29.77 -36.20 -25.70
CA TYR A 635 29.31 -37.58 -25.81
C TYR A 635 27.89 -37.61 -26.36
N THR A 636 27.51 -38.74 -26.95
CA THR A 636 26.12 -39.07 -27.27
C THR A 636 25.66 -40.25 -26.44
N VAL A 637 24.56 -40.10 -25.72
CA VAL A 637 23.89 -41.19 -25.01
C VAL A 637 22.72 -41.64 -25.87
N GLU A 638 22.72 -42.91 -26.23
CA GLU A 638 21.70 -43.54 -27.06
C GLU A 638 20.97 -44.61 -26.25
N TRP A 639 19.64 -44.60 -26.31
CA TRP A 639 18.78 -45.66 -25.79
C TRP A 639 18.05 -46.34 -26.95
N MET A 640 18.00 -47.68 -26.90
CA MET A 640 17.25 -48.51 -27.82
C MET A 640 16.31 -49.44 -27.05
N GLY A 641 15.01 -49.24 -27.21
CA GLY A 641 13.96 -50.05 -26.60
C GLY A 641 13.87 -51.46 -27.19
N VAL A 642 13.25 -52.37 -26.44
CA VAL A 642 12.98 -53.75 -26.90
C VAL A 642 12.00 -53.82 -28.08
N ASP A 643 11.20 -52.77 -28.25
CA ASP A 643 10.27 -52.54 -29.35
C ASP A 643 10.94 -51.89 -30.58
N GLY A 644 12.24 -51.56 -30.49
CA GLY A 644 13.00 -50.90 -31.55
C GLY A 644 12.90 -49.37 -31.54
N ALA A 645 12.22 -48.77 -30.55
CA ALA A 645 12.26 -47.32 -30.35
C ALA A 645 13.69 -46.87 -30.05
N ARG A 646 14.09 -45.70 -30.56
CA ARG A 646 15.45 -45.20 -30.44
C ARG A 646 15.46 -43.72 -30.10
N GLU A 647 16.19 -43.37 -29.04
CA GLU A 647 16.41 -41.99 -28.63
C GLU A 647 17.89 -41.69 -28.42
N VAL A 648 18.29 -40.45 -28.68
CA VAL A 648 19.68 -40.01 -28.58
C VAL A 648 19.72 -38.60 -28.00
N VAL A 649 20.54 -38.42 -26.96
CA VAL A 649 20.81 -37.11 -26.35
C VAL A 649 22.30 -36.82 -26.27
N ARG A 650 22.64 -35.55 -26.13
CA ARG A 650 24.02 -35.09 -25.95
C ARG A 650 24.35 -34.99 -24.48
N LEU A 651 25.57 -35.39 -24.14
CA LEU A 651 26.17 -35.22 -22.82
C LEU A 651 27.50 -34.50 -23.01
N ILE A 652 27.84 -33.58 -22.12
CA ILE A 652 29.17 -32.97 -22.04
C ILE A 652 29.78 -33.44 -20.72
N VAL A 653 31.00 -33.96 -20.75
CA VAL A 653 31.75 -34.27 -19.53
C VAL A 653 32.86 -33.23 -19.35
N THR A 654 32.94 -32.65 -18.16
CA THR A 654 33.97 -31.71 -17.72
C THR A 654 34.70 -32.31 -16.52
N HIS A 655 35.97 -31.98 -16.28
CA HIS A 655 36.73 -32.46 -15.11
C HIS A 655 37.59 -31.35 -14.54
#